data_AF-A0A0K1EHM1-F1
#
_entry.id   AF-A0A0K1EHM1-F1
#
_cell.length_a   1.000
_cell.length_b   1.000
_cell.length_c   1.000
_cell.angle_alpha   90.00
_cell.angle_beta   90.00
_cell.angle_gamma   90.00
#
_symmetry.space_group_name_H-M   'P 1'
#
loop_
_entity.id
_entity.type
_entity.pdbx_description
1 polymer ?
#
loop_
_entity_poly.entity_id
_entity_poly.type
_entity_poly.pdbx_seq_one_letter_code
_entity_poly.pdbx_strand_id
1 'polypeptide(L)'
;MKPLRSLFLIGPLLAIAAAAAPASAQSLVRRPYLQLGTPSAVTVVWTTDTASNTRIRYGRSPQNLTESITLPASVTQHEVTVQNLEPDTRYYYSVGTTTTTLAGGDNEHYFETSPVAGTEKKFRAWVIGDSGYNIQPVWNMRDAMTRHFGTYRPQLLLHMGDMAYNSGTATEFTNNFFGVLQATLRNTITWPTFGNHEGLSSSSASQSGPYYTAFVLPAAGQAGGVPSGTEAYYSYDYANVHFVVLNAYDVPRNHGSAMLNWLQLDLASTDQDWIVAYSHYPAHTRGTYNSDNDSIMTEMRENVMHLLEERGVDLVLAGHSHVYERSYLIDGAYETPTVAAGHIVDHGDGRPLGNGPYFKSTGQVANEGAVYVVAGHGGYVGSLGNHPLMYKSDPITGSCVLDVQGNRLSLTNVRLDDRVSDRFTILKGSGFVLAAPEGGDKVGHGVPYTIRWSSAGNIPSVNLAYSIDDGANWTWIAQNVSNTGQYVWTPPVVNTSRALVRVSDASNGTVFDESNTGFTLQPPVNVPISFGDYWTYDDRGIDHGTAWLSASFDDSSWKAGYAELGYGDGDEETVLYRATPSYPSAYFRKLIQLDGAVDLATLKVIHDDGVVVWINGVQVFSKYVNNTSYAAYAISGGPDNELSTSNISLASNPFRVGTNVITVMVKQVSGSSDDLSFDFELSLTMSASSGSPGTGTGGGGAGGGGGASNVSSTVASTTSVTSSTSASSTSASSTSVASSTSASSTVASSTSVASSTVASSTSVTSSSSSTSSSSSGGGGSDPCLESIPTCLVIKRGTFGTVRDATLWQSSPGYNDGASASIYTGMASQGGDRISLLWFDLAFVRRGAPVCSAVLKLTQGWRNTPTTMRVHEVLVPWMESSVTWNSMNRAWDTTPIGTFLAATGTGDRAVDVSPLVQDWVDGLFPNDGFALSEPASSDRTSFYSSETVGNPGRLPRLELCYVP
;
A
#
# COMPACT_ATOMS: atom_id res chain seq x y z
N MET A 1 -26.09 4.73 -35.53
CA MET A 1 -25.83 5.97 -36.31
C MET A 1 -26.69 7.10 -35.75
N LYS A 2 -26.09 8.23 -35.34
CA LYS A 2 -26.84 9.44 -34.94
C LYS A 2 -27.48 10.06 -36.21
N PRO A 3 -28.75 10.51 -36.22
CA PRO A 3 -29.42 10.97 -37.43
C PRO A 3 -28.89 12.33 -37.90
N LEU A 4 -28.59 12.48 -39.20
CA LEU A 4 -28.18 13.77 -39.78
C LEU A 4 -29.31 14.80 -39.64
N ARG A 5 -29.02 15.93 -38.97
CA ARG A 5 -29.96 17.04 -38.80
C ARG A 5 -29.68 18.17 -39.78
N SER A 6 -30.54 18.33 -40.79
CA SER A 6 -30.67 19.56 -41.58
C SER A 6 -31.94 19.59 -42.41
N LEU A 7 -32.89 20.46 -42.07
CA LEU A 7 -33.41 21.48 -43.00
C LEU A 7 -34.25 22.55 -42.26
N PHE A 8 -34.39 23.72 -42.88
CA PHE A 8 -35.16 24.87 -42.39
C PHE A 8 -36.63 24.82 -42.82
N LEU A 9 -37.50 25.46 -42.03
CA LEU A 9 -38.59 26.29 -42.57
C LEU A 9 -38.59 27.65 -41.87
N ILE A 10 -38.82 28.72 -42.64
CA ILE A 10 -38.87 30.10 -42.16
C ILE A 10 -40.30 30.63 -42.33
N GLY A 11 -40.88 31.17 -41.25
CA GLY A 11 -42.09 31.97 -41.30
C GLY A 11 -41.82 33.35 -40.67
N PRO A 12 -42.26 34.46 -41.27
CA PRO A 12 -42.03 35.79 -40.72
C PRO A 12 -42.99 36.08 -39.56
N LEU A 13 -42.47 36.58 -38.43
CA LEU A 13 -43.29 37.15 -37.36
C LEU A 13 -42.78 38.56 -37.00
N LEU A 14 -43.70 39.41 -36.54
CA LEU A 14 -43.47 40.84 -36.32
C LEU A 14 -42.45 41.12 -35.21
N ALA A 15 -41.54 42.06 -35.47
CA ALA A 15 -40.63 42.57 -34.46
C ALA A 15 -41.35 43.54 -33.52
N ILE A 16 -41.42 43.20 -32.24
CA ILE A 16 -41.71 44.15 -31.14
C ILE A 16 -40.38 44.42 -30.44
N ALA A 17 -39.94 45.68 -30.44
CA ALA A 17 -38.69 46.10 -29.81
C ALA A 17 -38.83 46.17 -28.29
N ALA A 18 -38.78 45.02 -27.61
CA ALA A 18 -38.53 44.99 -26.18
C ALA A 18 -37.11 45.52 -25.90
N ALA A 19 -36.96 46.42 -24.93
CA ALA A 19 -35.64 46.86 -24.48
C ALA A 19 -34.89 45.66 -23.88
N ALA A 20 -33.74 45.31 -24.45
CA ALA A 20 -32.96 44.18 -23.98
C ALA A 20 -32.45 44.45 -22.57
N ALA A 21 -32.81 43.57 -21.63
CA ALA A 21 -32.05 43.42 -20.40
C ALA A 21 -30.60 43.07 -20.76
N PRO A 22 -29.58 43.50 -19.97
CA PRO A 22 -28.21 43.09 -20.22
C PRO A 22 -28.14 41.56 -20.21
N ALA A 23 -27.65 40.97 -21.30
CA ALA A 23 -27.46 39.53 -21.39
C ALA A 23 -26.52 39.08 -20.26
N SER A 24 -26.89 38.01 -19.55
CA SER A 24 -26.01 37.43 -18.54
C SER A 24 -24.67 37.07 -19.17
N ALA A 25 -23.57 37.29 -18.44
CA ALA A 25 -22.30 36.69 -18.80
C ALA A 25 -22.46 35.17 -18.77
N GLN A 26 -22.13 34.50 -19.88
CA GLN A 26 -22.24 33.05 -20.02
C GLN A 26 -21.33 32.36 -19.00
N SER A 27 -21.86 31.35 -18.30
CA SER A 27 -21.12 30.57 -17.31
C SER A 27 -21.06 29.08 -17.66
N LEU A 28 -20.12 28.37 -17.02
CA LEU A 28 -19.94 26.91 -17.17
C LEU A 28 -20.77 26.18 -16.12
N VAL A 29 -21.72 25.36 -16.56
CA VAL A 29 -22.47 24.41 -15.74
C VAL A 29 -21.64 23.14 -15.48
N ARG A 30 -20.92 22.66 -16.51
CA ARG A 30 -19.85 21.67 -16.36
C ARG A 30 -18.57 22.26 -16.93
N ARG A 31 -17.52 22.28 -16.11
CA ARG A 31 -16.15 22.63 -16.53
C ARG A 31 -15.62 21.62 -17.56
N PRO A 32 -14.56 21.94 -18.32
CA PRO A 32 -14.10 21.07 -19.39
C PRO A 32 -13.59 19.72 -18.88
N TYR A 33 -13.97 18.65 -19.56
CA TYR A 33 -13.50 17.29 -19.29
C TYR A 33 -13.10 16.54 -20.58
N LEU A 34 -12.28 15.51 -20.42
CA LEU A 34 -11.67 14.75 -21.52
C LEU A 34 -12.37 13.41 -21.77
N GLN A 35 -12.59 13.13 -23.06
CA GLN A 35 -13.28 11.95 -23.59
C GLN A 35 -12.55 11.44 -24.84
N LEU A 36 -12.76 10.17 -25.20
CA LEU A 36 -12.34 9.57 -26.47
C LEU A 36 -10.89 9.92 -26.87
N GLY A 37 -9.94 9.61 -25.98
CA GLY A 37 -8.52 9.81 -26.26
C GLY A 37 -7.97 8.72 -27.18
N THR A 38 -7.18 9.12 -28.17
CA THR A 38 -6.52 8.21 -29.13
C THR A 38 -5.09 8.71 -29.41
N PRO A 39 -4.28 7.98 -30.20
CA PRO A 39 -2.94 8.44 -30.58
C PRO A 39 -2.92 9.72 -31.44
N SER A 40 -4.05 10.14 -32.02
CA SER A 40 -4.09 11.31 -32.91
C SER A 40 -5.30 12.23 -32.69
N ALA A 41 -6.14 11.92 -31.69
CA ALA A 41 -7.35 12.67 -31.37
C ALA A 41 -7.66 12.69 -29.86
N VAL A 42 -8.46 13.66 -29.44
CA VAL A 42 -9.15 13.69 -28.14
C VAL A 42 -10.45 14.48 -28.28
N THR A 43 -11.49 14.13 -27.54
CA THR A 43 -12.72 14.93 -27.45
C THR A 43 -12.74 15.72 -26.15
N VAL A 44 -12.83 17.05 -26.26
CA VAL A 44 -13.01 17.96 -25.12
C VAL A 44 -14.47 18.33 -25.04
N VAL A 45 -15.07 18.17 -23.84
CA VAL A 45 -16.50 18.37 -23.62
C VAL A 45 -16.73 19.36 -22.48
N TRP A 46 -17.72 20.25 -22.62
CA TRP A 46 -18.15 21.15 -21.53
C TRP A 46 -19.62 21.55 -21.69
N THR A 47 -20.23 22.07 -20.61
CA THR A 47 -21.65 22.48 -20.62
C THR A 47 -21.79 23.92 -20.11
N THR A 48 -22.59 24.74 -20.80
CA THR A 48 -22.84 26.15 -20.46
C THR A 48 -24.29 26.40 -20.03
N ASP A 49 -24.52 27.49 -19.31
CA ASP A 49 -25.84 27.91 -18.81
C ASP A 49 -26.80 28.39 -19.91
N THR A 50 -26.24 28.89 -21.00
CA THR A 50 -26.92 29.57 -22.10
C THR A 50 -26.28 29.15 -23.41
N ALA A 51 -27.09 28.95 -24.46
CA ALA A 51 -26.58 28.42 -25.72
C ALA A 51 -25.66 29.42 -26.45
N SER A 52 -24.48 28.97 -26.88
CA SER A 52 -23.53 29.80 -27.63
C SER A 52 -22.79 29.04 -28.73
N ASN A 53 -22.10 29.79 -29.60
CA ASN A 53 -21.14 29.19 -30.53
C ASN A 53 -19.99 28.54 -29.75
N THR A 54 -19.45 27.45 -30.29
CA THR A 54 -18.35 26.70 -29.66
C THR A 54 -16.99 27.18 -30.18
N ARG A 55 -16.00 27.33 -29.30
CA ARG A 55 -14.58 27.47 -29.65
C ARG A 55 -13.68 26.71 -28.69
N ILE A 56 -12.66 26.04 -29.22
CA ILE A 56 -11.49 25.57 -28.48
C ILE A 56 -10.24 26.18 -29.12
N ARG A 57 -9.23 26.54 -28.31
CA ARG A 57 -7.85 26.78 -28.75
C ARG A 57 -6.92 25.77 -28.10
N TYR A 58 -5.87 25.34 -28.78
CA TYR A 58 -4.90 24.37 -28.26
C TYR A 58 -3.47 24.60 -28.78
N GLY A 59 -2.47 24.02 -28.10
CA GLY A 59 -1.05 24.14 -28.48
C GLY A 59 -0.11 23.48 -27.46
N ARG A 60 1.19 23.37 -27.77
CA ARG A 60 2.19 22.73 -26.90
C ARG A 60 2.74 23.60 -25.76
N SER A 61 2.23 24.84 -25.62
CA SER A 61 2.51 25.74 -24.51
C SER A 61 1.20 26.43 -24.09
N PRO A 62 0.90 26.54 -22.79
CA PRO A 62 -0.32 27.20 -22.34
C PRO A 62 -0.32 28.72 -22.61
N GLN A 63 0.87 29.32 -22.72
CA GLN A 63 1.04 30.72 -23.11
C GLN A 63 0.86 30.94 -24.63
N ASN A 64 0.83 29.88 -25.45
CA ASN A 64 0.77 29.97 -26.91
C ASN A 64 -0.12 28.88 -27.54
N LEU A 65 -1.44 29.04 -27.40
CA LEU A 65 -2.44 28.19 -28.03
C LEU A 65 -2.67 28.63 -29.49
N THR A 66 -1.79 28.18 -30.39
CA THR A 66 -1.76 28.60 -31.80
C THR A 66 -2.94 28.10 -32.63
N GLU A 67 -3.41 26.89 -32.35
CA GLU A 67 -4.48 26.24 -33.11
C GLU A 67 -5.86 26.55 -32.53
N SER A 68 -6.91 26.58 -33.36
CA SER A 68 -8.28 26.66 -32.86
C SER A 68 -9.33 26.06 -33.78
N ILE A 69 -10.33 25.39 -33.18
CA ILE A 69 -11.54 24.90 -33.84
C ILE A 69 -12.71 25.78 -33.38
N THR A 70 -13.57 26.19 -34.31
CA THR A 70 -14.76 27.01 -34.03
C THR A 70 -15.96 26.41 -34.73
N LEU A 71 -17.04 26.14 -33.98
CA LEU A 71 -18.31 25.66 -34.52
C LEU A 71 -19.37 26.77 -34.36
N PRO A 72 -20.11 27.14 -35.43
CA PRO A 72 -21.04 28.27 -35.41
C PRO A 72 -22.42 27.92 -34.81
N ALA A 73 -22.71 26.64 -34.57
CA ALA A 73 -23.97 26.20 -33.98
C ALA A 73 -24.09 26.70 -32.53
N SER A 74 -25.27 27.22 -32.17
CA SER A 74 -25.55 27.67 -30.81
C SER A 74 -26.09 26.50 -29.97
N VAL A 75 -25.31 26.06 -28.98
CA VAL A 75 -25.58 24.89 -28.13
C VAL A 75 -25.17 25.16 -26.69
N THR A 76 -25.76 24.44 -25.73
CA THR A 76 -25.33 24.44 -24.31
C THR A 76 -24.38 23.29 -23.98
N GLN A 77 -24.55 22.13 -24.62
CA GLN A 77 -23.62 21.02 -24.57
C GLN A 77 -22.63 21.16 -25.72
N HIS A 78 -21.34 21.26 -25.41
CA HIS A 78 -20.27 21.47 -26.37
C HIS A 78 -19.36 20.24 -26.42
N GLU A 79 -19.28 19.59 -27.57
CA GLU A 79 -18.42 18.43 -27.84
C GLU A 79 -17.48 18.79 -29.00
N VAL A 80 -16.16 18.74 -28.79
CA VAL A 80 -15.18 19.05 -29.84
C VAL A 80 -14.06 18.01 -29.86
N THR A 81 -14.04 17.19 -30.91
CA THR A 81 -12.89 16.33 -31.20
C THR A 81 -11.78 17.15 -31.86
N VAL A 82 -10.64 17.25 -31.18
CA VAL A 82 -9.37 17.71 -31.75
C VAL A 82 -8.72 16.52 -32.45
N GLN A 83 -8.13 16.73 -33.63
CA GLN A 83 -7.59 15.66 -34.51
C GLN A 83 -6.27 16.09 -35.15
N ASN A 84 -5.56 15.13 -35.76
CA ASN A 84 -4.24 15.30 -36.39
C ASN A 84 -3.15 15.70 -35.38
N LEU A 85 -3.27 15.17 -34.16
CA LEU A 85 -2.29 15.35 -33.08
C LEU A 85 -1.15 14.34 -33.23
N GLU A 86 0.03 14.65 -32.68
CA GLU A 86 1.10 13.66 -32.49
C GLU A 86 0.75 12.71 -31.32
N PRO A 87 1.08 11.40 -31.40
CA PRO A 87 0.95 10.47 -30.27
C PRO A 87 1.81 10.86 -29.07
N ASP A 88 1.46 10.34 -27.89
CA ASP A 88 2.22 10.50 -26.63
C ASP A 88 2.66 11.96 -26.31
N THR A 89 1.84 12.93 -26.71
CA THR A 89 2.21 14.36 -26.73
C THR A 89 1.25 15.19 -25.90
N ARG A 90 1.80 16.05 -25.03
CA ARG A 90 1.02 17.00 -24.23
C ARG A 90 0.60 18.22 -25.06
N TYR A 91 -0.70 18.54 -25.01
CA TYR A 91 -1.28 19.76 -25.56
C TYR A 91 -2.12 20.47 -24.50
N TYR A 92 -1.86 21.76 -24.31
CA TYR A 92 -2.65 22.66 -23.47
C TYR A 92 -3.86 23.16 -24.26
N TYR A 93 -4.95 23.51 -23.59
CA TYR A 93 -6.17 24.00 -24.25
C TYR A 93 -6.90 25.10 -23.48
N SER A 94 -7.82 25.77 -24.19
CA SER A 94 -8.79 26.72 -23.63
C SER A 94 -10.12 26.59 -24.37
N VAL A 95 -11.25 26.70 -23.67
CA VAL A 95 -12.60 26.59 -24.26
C VAL A 95 -13.38 27.89 -24.13
N GLY A 96 -14.41 28.07 -24.94
CA GLY A 96 -15.36 29.16 -24.83
C GLY A 96 -16.11 29.43 -26.14
N THR A 97 -16.23 30.70 -26.49
CA THR A 97 -16.94 31.20 -27.68
C THR A 97 -15.96 31.84 -28.67
N THR A 98 -16.46 32.39 -29.78
CA THR A 98 -15.65 33.24 -30.67
C THR A 98 -15.01 34.43 -29.95
N THR A 99 -15.73 35.05 -28.99
CA THR A 99 -15.36 36.29 -28.32
C THR A 99 -14.71 36.10 -26.96
N THR A 100 -15.05 35.02 -26.24
CA THR A 100 -14.80 34.90 -24.79
C THR A 100 -14.19 33.54 -24.47
N THR A 101 -13.09 33.50 -23.72
CA THR A 101 -12.57 32.26 -23.12
C THR A 101 -13.26 32.03 -21.78
N LEU A 102 -13.77 30.82 -21.54
CA LEU A 102 -14.51 30.43 -20.32
C LEU A 102 -13.65 29.63 -19.32
N ALA A 103 -12.69 28.84 -19.82
CA ALA A 103 -11.72 28.09 -19.01
C ALA A 103 -10.47 27.71 -19.84
N GLY A 104 -9.36 27.43 -19.16
CA GLY A 104 -8.08 27.03 -19.76
C GLY A 104 -7.27 28.18 -20.37
N GLY A 105 -6.10 27.85 -20.93
CA GLY A 105 -5.01 28.79 -21.20
C GLY A 105 -4.01 28.89 -20.04
N ASP A 106 -3.89 27.82 -19.26
CA ASP A 106 -3.12 27.71 -18.03
C ASP A 106 -2.42 26.34 -17.94
N ASN A 107 -1.62 26.11 -16.89
CA ASN A 107 -0.89 24.86 -16.71
C ASN A 107 -1.76 23.67 -16.28
N GLU A 108 -3.04 23.86 -15.98
CA GLU A 108 -3.93 22.82 -15.44
C GLU A 108 -4.84 22.17 -16.50
N HIS A 109 -5.20 22.92 -17.54
CA HIS A 109 -6.02 22.48 -18.67
C HIS A 109 -5.16 22.00 -19.84
N TYR A 110 -4.84 20.71 -19.83
CA TYR A 110 -4.08 20.04 -20.87
C TYR A 110 -4.52 18.59 -21.02
N PHE A 111 -4.24 17.99 -22.15
CA PHE A 111 -4.38 16.56 -22.37
C PHE A 111 -3.07 15.97 -22.89
N GLU A 112 -2.91 14.66 -22.78
CA GLU A 112 -1.91 13.88 -23.49
C GLU A 112 -2.65 12.93 -24.44
N THR A 113 -2.21 12.84 -25.69
CA THR A 113 -2.65 11.81 -26.63
C THR A 113 -2.19 10.44 -26.16
N SER A 114 -2.93 9.39 -26.53
CA SER A 114 -2.50 8.02 -26.22
C SER A 114 -1.15 7.70 -26.88
N PRO A 115 -0.36 6.78 -26.31
CA PRO A 115 0.72 6.12 -27.03
C PRO A 115 0.14 5.34 -28.22
N VAL A 116 0.95 5.05 -29.23
CA VAL A 116 0.53 4.14 -30.31
C VAL A 116 0.24 2.76 -29.71
N ALA A 117 -0.87 2.13 -30.10
CA ALA A 117 -1.24 0.80 -29.62
C ALA A 117 -0.12 -0.23 -29.86
N GLY A 118 0.15 -1.09 -28.89
CA GLY A 118 1.30 -2.01 -28.88
C GLY A 118 2.63 -1.37 -28.44
N THR A 119 2.64 -0.10 -28.01
CA THR A 119 3.86 0.52 -27.45
C THR A 119 3.97 0.18 -25.96
N GLU A 120 5.01 -0.56 -25.57
CA GLU A 120 5.42 -0.65 -24.17
C GLU A 120 5.72 0.76 -23.62
N LYS A 121 4.80 1.30 -22.80
CA LYS A 121 4.97 2.57 -22.10
C LYS A 121 4.43 2.43 -20.69
N LYS A 122 5.22 2.88 -19.72
CA LYS A 122 4.79 3.03 -18.33
C LYS A 122 3.63 4.03 -18.22
N PHE A 123 2.51 3.61 -17.62
CA PHE A 123 1.38 4.49 -17.33
C PHE A 123 0.60 4.07 -16.08
N ARG A 124 -0.19 5.01 -15.58
CA ARG A 124 -1.03 4.88 -14.39
C ARG A 124 -2.49 5.19 -14.72
N ALA A 125 -3.41 4.37 -14.24
CA ALA A 125 -4.85 4.58 -14.30
C ALA A 125 -5.45 4.62 -12.89
N TRP A 126 -6.41 5.52 -12.68
CA TRP A 126 -7.24 5.53 -11.47
C TRP A 126 -8.48 4.68 -11.73
N VAL A 127 -8.71 3.67 -10.91
CA VAL A 127 -9.89 2.79 -10.93
C VAL A 127 -10.81 3.16 -9.77
N ILE A 128 -12.07 3.46 -10.07
CA ILE A 128 -13.07 3.94 -9.11
C ILE A 128 -14.45 3.40 -9.49
N GLY A 129 -15.28 3.02 -8.52
CA GLY A 129 -16.69 2.68 -8.72
C GLY A 129 -17.56 3.41 -7.71
N ASP A 130 -18.85 3.59 -8.04
CA ASP A 130 -19.89 3.82 -7.04
C ASP A 130 -19.65 5.07 -6.16
N SER A 131 -18.92 6.05 -6.70
CA SER A 131 -18.53 7.29 -6.01
C SER A 131 -19.50 8.45 -6.24
N GLY A 132 -20.68 8.19 -6.81
CA GLY A 132 -21.61 9.20 -7.33
C GLY A 132 -22.35 10.05 -6.28
N TYR A 133 -21.76 10.29 -5.11
CA TYR A 133 -22.30 11.09 -4.01
C TYR A 133 -21.42 12.31 -3.70
N ASN A 134 -22.02 13.49 -3.48
CA ASN A 134 -21.29 14.67 -3.00
C ASN A 134 -21.27 14.69 -1.45
N ILE A 135 -20.43 13.84 -0.84
CA ILE A 135 -20.36 13.61 0.61
C ILE A 135 -18.90 13.47 1.09
N GLN A 136 -18.63 13.80 2.35
CA GLN A 136 -17.26 13.88 2.89
C GLN A 136 -16.39 12.61 2.65
N PRO A 137 -16.89 11.36 2.77
CA PRO A 137 -16.09 10.17 2.43
C PRO A 137 -15.54 10.16 0.98
N VAL A 138 -16.32 10.64 0.01
CA VAL A 138 -15.89 10.72 -1.40
C VAL A 138 -14.81 11.80 -1.59
N TRP A 139 -14.94 12.94 -0.90
CA TRP A 139 -13.91 13.98 -0.90
C TRP A 139 -12.62 13.49 -0.22
N ASN A 140 -12.71 12.80 0.91
CA ASN A 140 -11.56 12.20 1.59
C ASN A 140 -10.85 11.17 0.70
N MET A 141 -11.60 10.25 0.07
CA MET A 141 -11.08 9.27 -0.89
C MET A 141 -10.38 9.95 -2.08
N ARG A 142 -11.00 10.98 -2.67
CA ARG A 142 -10.38 11.78 -3.74
C ARG A 142 -9.07 12.42 -3.29
N ASP A 143 -9.05 12.97 -2.08
CA ASP A 143 -7.91 13.75 -1.57
C ASP A 143 -6.78 12.85 -1.05
N ALA A 144 -7.09 11.67 -0.51
CA ALA A 144 -6.12 10.60 -0.26
C ALA A 144 -5.49 10.10 -1.56
N MET A 145 -6.31 9.77 -2.56
CA MET A 145 -5.80 9.31 -3.86
C MET A 145 -4.97 10.39 -4.58
N THR A 146 -5.39 11.66 -4.51
CA THR A 146 -4.61 12.80 -5.03
C THR A 146 -3.25 12.93 -4.34
N ARG A 147 -3.16 12.69 -3.03
CA ARG A 147 -1.90 12.67 -2.27
C ARG A 147 -1.03 11.45 -2.60
N HIS A 148 -1.63 10.28 -2.83
CA HIS A 148 -0.95 9.07 -3.30
C HIS A 148 -0.37 9.24 -4.73
N PHE A 149 -1.03 9.98 -5.62
CA PHE A 149 -0.48 10.35 -6.92
C PHE A 149 0.68 11.36 -6.80
N GLY A 150 0.55 12.36 -5.91
CA GLY A 150 1.55 13.42 -5.77
C GLY A 150 1.72 14.20 -7.08
N THR A 151 2.91 14.12 -7.69
CA THR A 151 3.17 14.69 -9.03
C THR A 151 2.89 13.72 -10.19
N TYR A 152 2.72 12.43 -9.90
CA TYR A 152 2.55 11.35 -10.87
C TYR A 152 1.06 11.05 -11.06
N ARG A 153 0.35 12.00 -11.66
CA ARG A 153 -1.08 11.87 -11.97
C ARG A 153 -1.35 10.63 -12.84
N PRO A 154 -2.55 10.03 -12.75
CA PRO A 154 -3.01 9.06 -13.72
C PRO A 154 -3.16 9.70 -15.10
N GLN A 155 -2.98 8.91 -16.15
CA GLN A 155 -3.30 9.25 -17.54
C GLN A 155 -4.79 8.97 -17.83
N LEU A 156 -5.33 7.90 -17.22
CA LEU A 156 -6.69 7.40 -17.40
C LEU A 156 -7.51 7.38 -16.09
N LEU A 157 -8.82 7.59 -16.19
CA LEU A 157 -9.79 7.40 -15.12
C LEU A 157 -10.82 6.35 -15.57
N LEU A 158 -10.78 5.15 -14.98
CA LEU A 158 -11.68 4.03 -15.27
C LEU A 158 -12.80 4.05 -14.24
N HIS A 159 -14.05 4.32 -14.66
CA HIS A 159 -15.17 4.37 -13.73
C HIS A 159 -16.09 3.16 -13.89
N MET A 160 -16.28 2.40 -12.81
CA MET A 160 -17.03 1.13 -12.77
C MET A 160 -18.56 1.33 -12.70
N GLY A 161 -19.09 2.41 -13.30
CA GLY A 161 -20.51 2.80 -13.21
C GLY A 161 -20.88 3.52 -11.91
N ASP A 162 -22.14 3.94 -11.80
CA ASP A 162 -22.75 4.62 -10.65
C ASP A 162 -22.02 5.91 -10.24
N MET A 163 -21.96 6.81 -11.21
CA MET A 163 -21.38 8.16 -11.10
C MET A 163 -22.39 9.21 -10.59
N ALA A 164 -23.69 8.90 -10.63
CA ALA A 164 -24.74 9.90 -10.37
C ALA A 164 -25.88 9.36 -9.50
N TYR A 165 -25.61 9.05 -8.23
CA TYR A 165 -26.66 8.71 -7.28
C TYR A 165 -27.61 9.88 -7.01
N ASN A 166 -28.91 9.67 -6.82
CA ASN A 166 -29.61 8.38 -6.70
C ASN A 166 -30.35 7.95 -7.99
N SER A 167 -30.45 8.76 -9.04
CA SER A 167 -31.28 8.45 -10.22
C SER A 167 -30.60 8.73 -11.57
N GLY A 168 -29.27 8.88 -11.60
CA GLY A 168 -28.51 9.11 -12.82
C GLY A 168 -28.72 10.48 -13.45
N THR A 169 -29.38 11.42 -12.77
CA THR A 169 -29.89 12.64 -13.42
C THR A 169 -28.79 13.59 -13.85
N ALA A 170 -29.09 14.47 -14.81
CA ALA A 170 -28.13 15.47 -15.29
C ALA A 170 -27.61 16.40 -14.17
N THR A 171 -28.42 16.64 -13.12
CA THR A 171 -28.04 17.40 -11.92
C THR A 171 -27.10 16.59 -11.02
N GLU A 172 -27.43 15.33 -10.74
CA GLU A 172 -26.60 14.42 -9.91
C GLU A 172 -25.23 14.21 -10.54
N PHE A 173 -25.15 13.95 -11.86
CA PHE A 173 -23.89 13.94 -12.61
C PHE A 173 -23.09 15.23 -12.43
N THR A 174 -23.74 16.39 -12.58
CA THR A 174 -23.07 17.71 -12.52
C THR A 174 -22.50 17.98 -11.12
N ASN A 175 -23.24 17.65 -10.07
CA ASN A 175 -22.87 17.96 -8.69
C ASN A 175 -21.96 16.92 -8.05
N ASN A 176 -22.15 15.64 -8.34
CA ASN A 176 -21.54 14.54 -7.61
C ASN A 176 -20.33 13.94 -8.34
N PHE A 177 -20.38 13.83 -9.67
CA PHE A 177 -19.24 13.37 -10.47
C PHE A 177 -18.40 14.55 -10.96
N PHE A 178 -18.96 15.37 -11.84
CA PHE A 178 -18.22 16.47 -12.50
C PHE A 178 -17.75 17.54 -11.49
N GLY A 179 -18.57 17.84 -10.47
CA GLY A 179 -18.22 18.82 -9.42
C GLY A 179 -17.09 18.35 -8.49
N VAL A 180 -17.09 17.07 -8.11
CA VAL A 180 -16.10 16.49 -7.18
C VAL A 180 -14.75 16.24 -7.89
N LEU A 181 -14.78 15.70 -9.12
CA LEU A 181 -13.58 15.30 -9.87
C LEU A 181 -13.07 16.34 -10.89
N GLN A 182 -13.65 17.56 -10.95
CA GLN A 182 -13.27 18.63 -11.90
C GLN A 182 -11.76 18.86 -12.08
N ALA A 183 -10.97 18.68 -11.01
CA ALA A 183 -9.52 18.91 -11.03
C ALA A 183 -8.73 17.83 -11.80
N THR A 184 -9.31 16.63 -11.89
CA THR A 184 -8.79 15.45 -12.59
C THR A 184 -9.35 15.38 -14.01
N LEU A 185 -10.66 15.55 -14.17
CA LEU A 185 -11.37 15.37 -15.44
C LEU A 185 -10.89 16.31 -16.57
N ARG A 186 -10.36 17.49 -16.21
CA ARG A 186 -9.76 18.49 -17.13
C ARG A 186 -8.41 18.08 -17.72
N ASN A 187 -7.77 17.01 -17.22
CA ASN A 187 -6.47 16.55 -17.72
C ASN A 187 -6.25 15.02 -17.73
N THR A 188 -7.25 14.26 -17.29
CA THR A 188 -7.25 12.79 -17.27
C THR A 188 -8.43 12.28 -18.12
N ILE A 189 -8.16 11.38 -19.08
CA ILE A 189 -9.19 10.85 -19.98
C ILE A 189 -10.07 9.86 -19.23
N THR A 190 -11.39 10.01 -19.30
CA THR A 190 -12.33 9.18 -18.52
C THR A 190 -13.02 8.14 -19.40
N TRP A 191 -13.00 6.89 -18.95
CA TRP A 191 -13.57 5.72 -19.62
C TRP A 191 -14.56 4.99 -18.69
N PRO A 192 -15.85 5.39 -18.67
CA PRO A 192 -16.86 4.81 -17.79
C PRO A 192 -17.53 3.56 -18.40
N THR A 193 -17.98 2.65 -17.55
CA THR A 193 -19.09 1.74 -17.85
C THR A 193 -20.42 2.31 -17.36
N PHE A 194 -21.53 1.77 -17.85
CA PHE A 194 -22.90 2.12 -17.47
C PHE A 194 -23.32 1.40 -16.17
N GLY A 195 -23.69 2.15 -15.12
CA GLY A 195 -24.23 1.61 -13.88
C GLY A 195 -25.75 1.52 -13.84
N ASN A 196 -26.32 0.86 -12.82
CA ASN A 196 -27.79 0.76 -12.73
C ASN A 196 -28.44 2.08 -12.28
N HIS A 197 -27.76 2.95 -11.55
CA HIS A 197 -28.31 4.28 -11.23
C HIS A 197 -28.34 5.19 -12.46
N GLU A 198 -27.39 5.06 -13.40
CA GLU A 198 -27.50 5.72 -14.72
C GLU A 198 -28.71 5.23 -15.53
N GLY A 199 -29.01 3.92 -15.44
CA GLY A 199 -30.17 3.28 -16.10
C GLY A 199 -31.54 3.75 -15.60
N LEU A 200 -31.62 4.47 -14.48
CA LEU A 200 -32.88 5.05 -13.98
C LEU A 200 -33.34 6.29 -14.76
N SER A 201 -32.45 6.93 -15.52
CA SER A 201 -32.80 8.08 -16.38
C SER A 201 -32.13 8.10 -17.77
N SER A 202 -31.29 7.11 -18.07
CA SER A 202 -30.69 6.87 -19.39
C SER A 202 -31.11 5.51 -19.96
N SER A 203 -31.05 5.34 -21.28
CA SER A 203 -31.34 4.06 -21.95
C SER A 203 -30.35 3.78 -23.07
N SER A 204 -29.76 2.59 -23.04
CA SER A 204 -28.78 2.11 -24.02
C SER A 204 -29.42 1.71 -25.34
N ALA A 205 -30.67 1.26 -25.33
CA ALA A 205 -31.42 0.91 -26.54
C ALA A 205 -31.67 2.13 -27.46
N SER A 206 -31.80 3.34 -26.89
CA SER A 206 -31.98 4.59 -27.62
C SER A 206 -30.74 5.51 -27.61
N GLN A 207 -29.70 5.17 -26.83
CA GLN A 207 -28.52 6.02 -26.56
C GLN A 207 -28.93 7.45 -26.20
N SER A 208 -29.79 7.56 -25.17
CA SER A 208 -30.38 8.83 -24.73
C SER A 208 -30.49 8.93 -23.21
N GLY A 209 -30.46 10.15 -22.69
CA GLY A 209 -30.52 10.45 -21.25
C GLY A 209 -29.19 11.03 -20.74
N PRO A 210 -29.06 11.30 -19.43
CA PRO A 210 -27.92 12.02 -18.88
C PRO A 210 -26.55 11.37 -19.14
N TYR A 211 -26.41 10.05 -19.09
CA TYR A 211 -25.15 9.35 -19.40
C TYR A 211 -24.73 9.58 -20.86
N TYR A 212 -25.66 9.34 -21.80
CA TYR A 212 -25.46 9.58 -23.24
C TYR A 212 -25.44 11.08 -23.63
N THR A 213 -25.58 11.98 -22.66
CA THR A 213 -25.30 13.42 -22.79
C THR A 213 -23.99 13.82 -22.09
N ALA A 214 -23.46 12.96 -21.21
CA ALA A 214 -22.26 13.20 -20.43
C ALA A 214 -21.00 12.61 -21.07
N PHE A 215 -21.10 11.55 -21.87
CA PHE A 215 -19.94 10.83 -22.40
C PHE A 215 -19.99 10.70 -23.93
N VAL A 216 -18.81 10.58 -24.54
CA VAL A 216 -18.61 10.42 -25.99
C VAL A 216 -17.65 9.24 -26.19
N LEU A 217 -18.15 8.13 -26.75
CA LEU A 217 -17.52 6.82 -26.59
C LEU A 217 -17.27 6.11 -27.96
N PRO A 218 -16.35 5.12 -28.05
CA PRO A 218 -15.84 4.59 -29.31
C PRO A 218 -16.77 3.60 -30.04
N ALA A 219 -18.01 4.00 -30.25
CA ALA A 219 -19.05 3.25 -30.97
C ALA A 219 -18.67 2.83 -32.42
N ALA A 220 -17.57 3.34 -32.98
CA ALA A 220 -17.04 2.96 -34.29
C ALA A 220 -15.63 2.35 -34.22
N GLY A 221 -15.20 1.84 -33.06
CA GLY A 221 -13.86 1.26 -32.85
C GLY A 221 -12.71 2.27 -32.95
N GLN A 222 -13.01 3.57 -32.94
CA GLN A 222 -12.04 4.61 -33.30
C GLN A 222 -10.94 4.89 -32.24
N ALA A 223 -10.95 4.14 -31.13
CA ALA A 223 -9.94 4.19 -30.07
C ALA A 223 -9.21 2.85 -29.86
N GLY A 224 -9.58 1.79 -30.59
CA GLY A 224 -9.12 0.41 -30.44
C GLY A 224 -10.26 -0.59 -30.71
N GLY A 225 -9.90 -1.85 -30.91
CA GLY A 225 -10.85 -2.94 -31.13
C GLY A 225 -11.77 -2.81 -32.37
N VAL A 226 -12.93 -3.48 -32.33
CA VAL A 226 -13.90 -3.51 -33.44
C VAL A 226 -15.16 -2.67 -33.17
N PRO A 227 -15.83 -2.12 -34.20
CA PRO A 227 -17.03 -1.30 -34.02
C PRO A 227 -18.19 -2.04 -33.33
N SER A 228 -18.55 -1.62 -32.11
CA SER A 228 -19.75 -2.09 -31.39
C SER A 228 -21.06 -1.49 -31.94
N GLY A 229 -20.98 -0.35 -32.63
CA GLY A 229 -22.13 0.41 -33.12
C GLY A 229 -22.86 1.23 -32.05
N THR A 230 -22.40 1.21 -30.80
CA THR A 230 -23.08 1.80 -29.64
C THR A 230 -22.10 2.41 -28.62
N GLU A 231 -22.53 3.46 -27.92
CA GLU A 231 -21.81 4.06 -26.79
C GLU A 231 -22.08 3.31 -25.47
N ALA A 232 -22.82 2.20 -25.51
CA ALA A 232 -23.17 1.38 -24.34
C ALA A 232 -22.06 0.41 -23.90
N TYR A 233 -21.39 -0.24 -24.86
CA TYR A 233 -20.28 -1.17 -24.66
C TYR A 233 -19.28 -0.99 -25.81
N TYR A 234 -18.00 -1.06 -25.50
CA TYR A 234 -16.93 -0.60 -26.39
C TYR A 234 -15.56 -1.05 -25.87
N SER A 235 -14.52 -0.88 -26.68
CA SER A 235 -13.12 -1.11 -26.32
C SER A 235 -12.23 0.04 -26.75
N TYR A 236 -11.00 0.06 -26.25
CA TYR A 236 -9.95 0.99 -26.63
C TYR A 236 -8.56 0.43 -26.30
N ASP A 237 -7.53 0.91 -26.99
CA ASP A 237 -6.14 0.57 -26.73
C ASP A 237 -5.41 1.73 -26.05
N TYR A 238 -4.56 1.42 -25.08
CA TYR A 238 -3.63 2.40 -24.49
C TYR A 238 -2.29 1.72 -24.17
N ALA A 239 -1.19 2.28 -24.68
CA ALA A 239 0.12 1.63 -24.63
C ALA A 239 0.04 0.20 -25.21
N ASN A 240 0.49 -0.82 -24.46
CA ASN A 240 0.41 -2.24 -24.81
C ASN A 240 -0.78 -2.98 -24.14
N VAL A 241 -1.87 -2.24 -23.84
CA VAL A 241 -3.04 -2.76 -23.13
C VAL A 241 -4.32 -2.56 -23.96
N HIS A 242 -5.09 -3.62 -24.10
CA HIS A 242 -6.45 -3.60 -24.62
C HIS A 242 -7.45 -3.51 -23.46
N PHE A 243 -8.33 -2.50 -23.50
CA PHE A 243 -9.38 -2.31 -22.50
C PHE A 243 -10.75 -2.61 -23.09
N VAL A 244 -11.53 -3.46 -22.41
CA VAL A 244 -12.88 -3.88 -22.82
C VAL A 244 -13.91 -3.38 -21.80
N VAL A 245 -14.96 -2.70 -22.25
CA VAL A 245 -15.97 -2.07 -21.39
C VAL A 245 -17.36 -2.61 -21.70
N LEU A 246 -17.97 -3.28 -20.72
CA LEU A 246 -19.23 -4.01 -20.85
C LEU A 246 -20.34 -3.39 -20.00
N ASN A 247 -21.43 -2.95 -20.65
CA ASN A 247 -22.66 -2.64 -19.94
C ASN A 247 -23.29 -3.95 -19.45
N ALA A 248 -23.25 -4.16 -18.13
CA ALA A 248 -23.83 -5.33 -17.51
C ALA A 248 -25.30 -5.13 -17.08
N TYR A 249 -25.94 -3.98 -17.32
CA TYR A 249 -27.28 -3.67 -16.82
C TYR A 249 -28.41 -3.81 -17.87
N ASP A 250 -28.60 -2.83 -18.76
CA ASP A 250 -29.79 -2.72 -19.63
C ASP A 250 -29.64 -3.30 -21.06
N VAL A 251 -28.59 -4.11 -21.30
CA VAL A 251 -28.37 -4.85 -22.55
C VAL A 251 -28.32 -6.38 -22.32
N PRO A 252 -28.71 -7.22 -23.29
CA PRO A 252 -28.79 -8.67 -23.07
C PRO A 252 -27.41 -9.34 -22.98
N ARG A 253 -27.21 -10.17 -21.94
CA ARG A 253 -25.97 -10.93 -21.67
C ARG A 253 -26.05 -12.41 -22.07
N ASN A 254 -27.13 -12.84 -22.75
CA ASN A 254 -27.27 -14.22 -23.21
C ASN A 254 -26.37 -14.53 -24.42
N HIS A 255 -25.97 -15.79 -24.60
CA HIS A 255 -25.32 -16.25 -25.83
C HIS A 255 -26.06 -15.79 -27.10
N GLY A 256 -25.29 -15.31 -28.09
CA GLY A 256 -25.84 -14.78 -29.34
C GLY A 256 -26.32 -13.33 -29.28
N SER A 257 -26.23 -12.63 -28.13
CA SER A 257 -26.57 -11.21 -28.04
C SER A 257 -25.60 -10.31 -28.82
N ALA A 258 -26.05 -9.09 -29.14
CA ALA A 258 -25.22 -8.12 -29.85
C ALA A 258 -23.94 -7.73 -29.09
N MET A 259 -23.96 -7.78 -27.75
CA MET A 259 -22.76 -7.49 -26.94
C MET A 259 -21.79 -8.67 -26.95
N LEU A 260 -22.24 -9.91 -26.78
CA LEU A 260 -21.34 -11.07 -26.72
C LEU A 260 -20.78 -11.46 -28.10
N ASN A 261 -21.58 -11.30 -29.16
CA ASN A 261 -21.08 -11.46 -30.53
C ASN A 261 -20.03 -10.39 -30.89
N TRP A 262 -20.18 -9.15 -30.37
CA TRP A 262 -19.17 -8.11 -30.51
C TRP A 262 -17.91 -8.46 -29.72
N LEU A 263 -18.05 -8.82 -28.44
CA LEU A 263 -16.93 -9.20 -27.56
C LEU A 263 -16.07 -10.33 -28.14
N GLN A 264 -16.69 -11.36 -28.72
CA GLN A 264 -15.99 -12.46 -29.39
C GLN A 264 -15.19 -12.02 -30.62
N LEU A 265 -15.62 -10.98 -31.34
CA LEU A 265 -14.90 -10.41 -32.49
C LEU A 265 -13.80 -9.44 -32.02
N ASP A 266 -14.06 -8.70 -30.95
CA ASP A 266 -13.17 -7.69 -30.35
C ASP A 266 -11.90 -8.35 -29.78
N LEU A 267 -12.08 -9.34 -28.90
CA LEU A 267 -10.98 -10.15 -28.34
C LEU A 267 -10.27 -11.04 -29.39
N ALA A 268 -10.88 -11.24 -30.56
CA ALA A 268 -10.26 -11.94 -31.68
C ALA A 268 -9.56 -11.00 -32.67
N SER A 269 -9.54 -9.69 -32.40
CA SER A 269 -8.94 -8.65 -33.24
C SER A 269 -7.71 -7.96 -32.62
N THR A 270 -7.41 -8.26 -31.36
CA THR A 270 -6.42 -7.56 -30.55
C THR A 270 -5.20 -8.45 -30.28
N ASP A 271 -4.01 -7.92 -30.55
CA ASP A 271 -2.72 -8.59 -30.33
C ASP A 271 -1.97 -8.00 -29.10
N GLN A 272 -2.63 -7.18 -28.27
CA GLN A 272 -2.00 -6.49 -27.13
C GLN A 272 -1.49 -7.46 -26.05
N ASP A 273 -0.40 -7.09 -25.37
CA ASP A 273 0.22 -7.89 -24.30
C ASP A 273 -0.72 -8.13 -23.12
N TRP A 274 -1.57 -7.15 -22.82
CA TRP A 274 -2.50 -7.14 -21.68
C TRP A 274 -3.94 -6.97 -22.13
N ILE A 275 -4.85 -7.73 -21.53
CA ILE A 275 -6.29 -7.53 -21.68
C ILE A 275 -6.91 -7.25 -20.30
N VAL A 276 -7.51 -6.07 -20.17
CA VAL A 276 -8.22 -5.62 -18.96
C VAL A 276 -9.69 -5.38 -19.30
N ALA A 277 -10.57 -6.21 -18.74
CA ALA A 277 -12.01 -6.10 -18.97
C ALA A 277 -12.72 -5.47 -17.77
N TYR A 278 -13.77 -4.67 -17.98
CA TYR A 278 -14.55 -4.13 -16.87
C TYR A 278 -16.01 -3.86 -17.19
N SER A 279 -16.83 -3.90 -16.13
CA SER A 279 -18.28 -3.76 -16.18
C SER A 279 -18.79 -3.23 -14.84
N HIS A 280 -20.07 -2.85 -14.72
CA HIS A 280 -20.58 -2.40 -13.41
C HIS A 280 -20.82 -3.58 -12.46
N TYR A 281 -21.49 -4.64 -12.92
CA TYR A 281 -21.83 -5.79 -12.09
C TYR A 281 -20.69 -6.83 -12.03
N PRO A 282 -20.17 -7.18 -10.84
CA PRO A 282 -19.17 -8.25 -10.69
C PRO A 282 -19.76 -9.64 -10.93
N ALA A 283 -19.00 -10.52 -11.59
CA ALA A 283 -19.33 -11.95 -11.66
C ALA A 283 -19.15 -12.68 -10.31
N HIS A 284 -18.29 -12.13 -9.44
CA HIS A 284 -17.87 -12.70 -8.16
C HIS A 284 -17.91 -11.62 -7.07
N THR A 285 -18.81 -11.76 -6.09
CA THR A 285 -18.83 -10.94 -4.86
C THR A 285 -19.70 -11.60 -3.79
N ARG A 286 -19.38 -11.38 -2.51
CA ARG A 286 -20.36 -11.53 -1.40
C ARG A 286 -20.35 -10.32 -0.46
N GLY A 287 -20.06 -9.13 -0.97
CA GLY A 287 -20.12 -7.86 -0.23
C GLY A 287 -21.55 -7.43 0.11
N THR A 288 -21.97 -6.25 -0.37
CA THR A 288 -23.37 -5.82 -0.20
C THR A 288 -24.34 -6.59 -1.08
N TYR A 289 -23.84 -7.23 -2.14
CA TYR A 289 -24.58 -8.16 -2.98
C TYR A 289 -23.92 -9.55 -2.94
N ASN A 290 -24.71 -10.60 -3.15
CA ASN A 290 -24.23 -11.97 -3.28
C ASN A 290 -24.39 -12.41 -4.74
N SER A 291 -23.29 -12.61 -5.45
CA SER A 291 -23.30 -12.97 -6.87
C SER A 291 -23.93 -14.33 -7.17
N ASP A 292 -24.07 -15.21 -6.18
CA ASP A 292 -24.77 -16.49 -6.34
C ASP A 292 -26.31 -16.36 -6.32
N ASN A 293 -26.83 -15.20 -5.92
CA ASN A 293 -28.27 -14.94 -5.76
C ASN A 293 -28.80 -13.86 -6.72
N ASP A 294 -27.92 -13.15 -7.45
CA ASP A 294 -28.28 -12.11 -8.40
C ASP A 294 -28.20 -12.63 -9.84
N SER A 295 -29.28 -12.43 -10.61
CA SER A 295 -29.39 -12.95 -11.98
C SER A 295 -28.47 -12.25 -12.99
N ILE A 296 -28.15 -10.96 -12.79
CA ILE A 296 -27.22 -10.24 -13.66
C ILE A 296 -25.80 -10.74 -13.39
N MET A 297 -25.41 -10.87 -12.13
CA MET A 297 -24.08 -11.39 -11.75
C MET A 297 -23.90 -12.86 -12.18
N THR A 298 -24.97 -13.66 -12.09
CA THR A 298 -25.01 -15.03 -12.61
C THR A 298 -24.85 -15.06 -14.13
N GLU A 299 -25.60 -14.23 -14.86
CA GLU A 299 -25.46 -14.13 -16.33
C GLU A 299 -24.06 -13.67 -16.74
N MET A 300 -23.44 -12.73 -16.02
CA MET A 300 -22.05 -12.31 -16.24
C MET A 300 -21.08 -13.48 -16.02
N ARG A 301 -21.19 -14.20 -14.90
CA ARG A 301 -20.33 -15.36 -14.59
C ARG A 301 -20.43 -16.44 -15.68
N GLU A 302 -21.65 -16.89 -15.96
CA GLU A 302 -21.90 -18.05 -16.83
C GLU A 302 -21.68 -17.73 -18.32
N ASN A 303 -22.14 -16.57 -18.82
CA ASN A 303 -22.15 -16.26 -20.25
C ASN A 303 -20.96 -15.41 -20.73
N VAL A 304 -20.23 -14.75 -19.83
CA VAL A 304 -19.24 -13.71 -20.22
C VAL A 304 -17.82 -14.05 -19.80
N MET A 305 -17.59 -14.60 -18.60
CA MET A 305 -16.22 -14.79 -18.09
C MET A 305 -15.42 -15.78 -18.95
N HIS A 306 -16.05 -16.86 -19.41
CA HIS A 306 -15.40 -17.81 -20.33
C HIS A 306 -14.91 -17.18 -21.63
N LEU A 307 -15.60 -16.15 -22.15
CA LEU A 307 -15.17 -15.45 -23.37
C LEU A 307 -13.90 -14.62 -23.14
N LEU A 308 -13.66 -14.17 -21.91
CA LEU A 308 -12.49 -13.41 -21.49
C LEU A 308 -11.32 -14.35 -21.16
N GLU A 309 -11.59 -15.44 -20.44
CA GLU A 309 -10.59 -16.44 -20.01
C GLU A 309 -10.07 -17.27 -21.21
N GLU A 310 -10.94 -17.67 -22.15
CA GLU A 310 -10.54 -18.27 -23.45
C GLU A 310 -9.64 -17.35 -24.30
N ARG A 311 -9.52 -16.08 -23.92
CA ARG A 311 -8.70 -15.05 -24.58
C ARG A 311 -7.55 -14.55 -23.72
N GLY A 312 -7.35 -15.15 -22.55
CA GLY A 312 -6.21 -14.88 -21.69
C GLY A 312 -6.28 -13.56 -20.93
N VAL A 313 -7.49 -13.06 -20.64
CA VAL A 313 -7.71 -11.87 -19.80
C VAL A 313 -6.86 -11.90 -18.53
N ASP A 314 -6.36 -10.74 -18.10
CA ASP A 314 -5.42 -10.64 -16.99
C ASP A 314 -6.07 -10.07 -15.73
N LEU A 315 -6.92 -9.05 -15.92
CA LEU A 315 -7.59 -8.32 -14.86
C LEU A 315 -9.03 -8.03 -15.27
N VAL A 316 -9.97 -8.36 -14.38
CA VAL A 316 -11.39 -8.02 -14.53
C VAL A 316 -11.81 -7.10 -13.40
N LEU A 317 -12.31 -5.91 -13.72
CA LEU A 317 -12.73 -4.89 -12.74
C LEU A 317 -14.26 -4.73 -12.71
N ALA A 318 -14.82 -4.47 -11.53
CA ALA A 318 -16.23 -4.15 -11.37
C ALA A 318 -16.54 -3.21 -10.20
N GLY A 319 -17.78 -2.72 -10.12
CA GLY A 319 -18.31 -1.87 -9.04
C GLY A 319 -19.46 -2.57 -8.33
N HIS A 320 -20.57 -1.84 -8.09
CA HIS A 320 -21.89 -2.30 -7.64
C HIS A 320 -22.00 -2.92 -6.25
N SER A 321 -21.06 -3.79 -5.87
CA SER A 321 -20.93 -4.25 -4.49
C SER A 321 -20.09 -3.23 -3.74
N HIS A 322 -20.68 -2.59 -2.74
CA HIS A 322 -20.14 -1.42 -2.04
C HIS A 322 -19.03 -1.81 -1.03
N VAL A 323 -17.97 -2.41 -1.55
CA VAL A 323 -16.80 -2.97 -0.87
C VAL A 323 -15.64 -3.00 -1.85
N TYR A 324 -14.41 -3.09 -1.35
CA TYR A 324 -13.32 -3.65 -2.13
C TYR A 324 -13.31 -5.17 -1.94
N GLU A 325 -13.20 -5.96 -3.01
CA GLU A 325 -12.86 -7.38 -2.94
C GLU A 325 -11.85 -7.72 -4.03
N ARG A 326 -10.93 -8.65 -3.76
CA ARG A 326 -9.96 -9.16 -4.73
C ARG A 326 -9.89 -10.69 -4.66
N SER A 327 -9.91 -11.33 -5.83
CA SER A 327 -9.70 -12.77 -5.94
C SER A 327 -8.23 -13.19 -5.84
N TYR A 328 -8.03 -14.49 -5.63
CA TYR A 328 -6.82 -15.18 -6.08
C TYR A 328 -6.67 -15.08 -7.61
N LEU A 329 -5.58 -15.60 -8.19
CA LEU A 329 -5.58 -15.92 -9.63
C LEU A 329 -6.54 -17.10 -9.85
N ILE A 330 -7.63 -16.88 -10.60
CA ILE A 330 -8.70 -17.87 -10.79
C ILE A 330 -9.03 -18.14 -12.25
N ASP A 331 -9.56 -19.34 -12.53
CA ASP A 331 -9.93 -19.83 -13.86
C ASP A 331 -11.13 -20.78 -13.80
N GLY A 332 -11.97 -20.77 -14.84
CA GLY A 332 -13.05 -21.75 -15.05
C GLY A 332 -14.22 -21.67 -14.07
N ALA A 333 -14.29 -20.63 -13.24
CA ALA A 333 -15.15 -20.52 -12.06
C ALA A 333 -16.61 -20.15 -12.39
N TYR A 334 -17.23 -20.85 -13.34
CA TYR A 334 -18.47 -20.39 -13.97
C TYR A 334 -19.75 -20.75 -13.22
N GLU A 335 -19.70 -21.66 -12.25
CA GLU A 335 -20.88 -22.27 -11.63
C GLU A 335 -21.62 -21.40 -10.60
N THR A 336 -22.87 -21.79 -10.33
CA THR A 336 -23.76 -21.13 -9.36
C THR A 336 -24.39 -22.20 -8.44
N PRO A 337 -24.14 -22.19 -7.12
CA PRO A 337 -23.27 -21.27 -6.37
C PRO A 337 -21.78 -21.56 -6.60
N THR A 338 -20.99 -20.50 -6.64
CA THR A 338 -19.53 -20.48 -6.86
C THR A 338 -18.78 -21.34 -5.82
N VAL A 339 -17.76 -22.09 -6.23
CA VAL A 339 -16.85 -22.86 -5.34
C VAL A 339 -15.37 -22.58 -5.64
N ALA A 340 -14.50 -22.81 -4.65
CA ALA A 340 -13.05 -22.64 -4.82
C ALA A 340 -12.31 -23.90 -5.32
N ALA A 341 -12.94 -25.08 -5.21
CA ALA A 341 -12.27 -26.36 -5.38
C ALA A 341 -12.06 -26.70 -6.86
N GLY A 342 -10.88 -26.36 -7.39
CA GLY A 342 -10.49 -26.56 -8.79
C GLY A 342 -10.37 -25.27 -9.61
N HIS A 343 -10.66 -24.12 -8.99
CA HIS A 343 -10.77 -22.82 -9.69
C HIS A 343 -9.71 -21.80 -9.30
N ILE A 344 -9.00 -22.00 -8.19
CA ILE A 344 -7.84 -21.19 -7.84
C ILE A 344 -6.61 -21.78 -8.54
N VAL A 345 -6.04 -21.00 -9.47
CA VAL A 345 -4.82 -21.35 -10.22
C VAL A 345 -3.59 -21.11 -9.36
N ASP A 346 -3.56 -19.98 -8.66
CA ASP A 346 -2.50 -19.62 -7.71
C ASP A 346 -3.11 -19.19 -6.38
N HIS A 347 -2.74 -19.89 -5.30
CA HIS A 347 -3.11 -19.56 -3.93
C HIS A 347 -2.27 -18.41 -3.33
N GLY A 348 -1.43 -17.76 -4.14
CA GLY A 348 -0.59 -16.65 -3.74
C GLY A 348 -1.34 -15.38 -3.33
N ASP A 349 -0.60 -14.47 -2.69
CA ASP A 349 -1.05 -13.14 -2.30
C ASP A 349 -0.87 -12.10 -3.43
N GLY A 350 0.00 -12.40 -4.40
CA GLY A 350 0.37 -11.51 -5.49
C GLY A 350 1.35 -10.40 -5.08
N ARG A 351 1.90 -10.42 -3.86
CA ARG A 351 2.79 -9.39 -3.32
C ARG A 351 4.24 -9.62 -3.77
N PRO A 352 5.01 -8.58 -4.13
CA PRO A 352 6.38 -8.74 -4.61
C PRO A 352 7.36 -9.44 -3.64
N LEU A 353 7.15 -9.31 -2.32
CA LEU A 353 7.98 -9.92 -1.25
C LEU A 353 7.21 -10.92 -0.37
N GLY A 354 5.95 -11.21 -0.71
CA GLY A 354 5.13 -12.22 -0.04
C GLY A 354 5.48 -13.62 -0.53
N ASN A 355 4.52 -14.31 -1.15
CA ASN A 355 4.81 -15.52 -1.91
C ASN A 355 5.16 -15.25 -3.40
N GLY A 356 4.93 -14.02 -3.88
CA GLY A 356 5.37 -13.53 -5.19
C GLY A 356 4.23 -12.87 -5.98
N PRO A 357 4.55 -12.18 -7.09
CA PRO A 357 3.54 -11.76 -8.07
C PRO A 357 2.91 -12.98 -8.74
N TYR A 358 1.68 -12.86 -9.22
CA TYR A 358 1.05 -13.89 -10.03
C TYR A 358 1.77 -14.01 -11.39
N PHE A 359 2.17 -15.22 -11.78
CA PHE A 359 2.92 -15.45 -13.02
C PHE A 359 2.00 -15.96 -14.14
N LYS A 360 2.09 -15.33 -15.32
CA LYS A 360 1.47 -15.81 -16.57
C LYS A 360 2.54 -15.92 -17.67
N SER A 361 2.22 -16.60 -18.77
CA SER A 361 3.07 -16.66 -19.96
C SER A 361 3.14 -15.30 -20.68
N THR A 362 4.14 -15.13 -21.54
CA THR A 362 4.24 -13.95 -22.42
C THR A 362 3.16 -13.99 -23.51
N GLY A 363 2.44 -12.88 -23.68
CA GLY A 363 1.36 -12.72 -24.67
C GLY A 363 -0.03 -13.12 -24.14
N GLN A 364 -0.91 -13.49 -25.07
CA GLN A 364 -2.28 -13.94 -24.79
C GLN A 364 -2.32 -15.47 -24.79
N VAL A 365 -2.32 -16.08 -23.60
CA VAL A 365 -2.52 -17.52 -23.43
C VAL A 365 -3.85 -17.77 -22.75
N ALA A 366 -4.70 -18.56 -23.41
CA ALA A 366 -6.04 -18.90 -22.94
C ALA A 366 -5.98 -19.74 -21.66
N ASN A 367 -6.87 -19.44 -20.72
CA ASN A 367 -7.10 -20.19 -19.48
C ASN A 367 -5.83 -20.38 -18.60
N GLU A 368 -5.00 -19.33 -18.49
CA GLU A 368 -3.99 -19.19 -17.42
C GLU A 368 -4.54 -18.41 -16.20
N GLY A 369 -5.87 -18.25 -16.13
CA GLY A 369 -6.56 -17.46 -15.11
C GLY A 369 -6.36 -15.95 -15.17
N ALA A 370 -7.14 -15.26 -14.32
CA ALA A 370 -7.19 -13.82 -14.18
C ALA A 370 -7.41 -13.40 -12.72
N VAL A 371 -7.15 -12.13 -12.39
CA VAL A 371 -7.53 -11.56 -11.10
C VAL A 371 -8.79 -10.71 -11.26
N TYR A 372 -9.76 -10.95 -10.37
CA TYR A 372 -11.05 -10.27 -10.33
C TYR A 372 -11.05 -9.28 -9.16
N VAL A 373 -11.37 -8.02 -9.43
CA VAL A 373 -11.39 -6.95 -8.43
C VAL A 373 -12.74 -6.22 -8.44
N VAL A 374 -13.41 -6.24 -7.31
CA VAL A 374 -14.53 -5.35 -6.98
C VAL A 374 -13.94 -4.07 -6.40
N ALA A 375 -14.27 -2.93 -7.00
CA ALA A 375 -13.80 -1.59 -6.62
C ALA A 375 -14.98 -0.62 -6.42
N GLY A 376 -16.11 -1.13 -5.90
CA GLY A 376 -17.34 -0.36 -5.66
C GLY A 376 -17.35 0.43 -4.34
N HIS A 377 -16.18 0.61 -3.73
CA HIS A 377 -15.99 1.32 -2.46
C HIS A 377 -15.67 2.82 -2.62
N GLY A 378 -15.89 3.42 -3.80
CA GLY A 378 -15.64 4.85 -4.02
C GLY A 378 -16.62 5.79 -3.30
N GLY A 379 -17.73 5.27 -2.76
CA GLY A 379 -18.79 6.04 -2.10
C GLY A 379 -19.09 5.58 -0.68
N TYR A 380 -20.35 5.20 -0.44
CA TYR A 380 -20.71 4.46 0.77
C TYR A 380 -20.19 3.03 0.68
N VAL A 381 -19.92 2.42 1.84
CA VAL A 381 -19.48 1.03 1.98
C VAL A 381 -20.42 0.26 2.91
N GLY A 382 -20.50 -1.06 2.74
CA GLY A 382 -21.44 -1.91 3.48
C GLY A 382 -20.84 -3.19 4.05
N SER A 383 -21.67 -4.22 4.18
CA SER A 383 -21.31 -5.48 4.82
C SER A 383 -20.34 -6.32 4.00
N LEU A 384 -19.38 -6.97 4.68
CA LEU A 384 -18.62 -8.08 4.13
C LEU A 384 -19.40 -9.40 4.21
N GLY A 385 -19.15 -10.28 3.26
CA GLY A 385 -19.46 -11.71 3.32
C GLY A 385 -18.25 -12.55 2.94
N ASN A 386 -18.43 -13.88 2.85
CA ASN A 386 -17.34 -14.82 2.62
C ASN A 386 -17.47 -15.44 1.22
N HIS A 387 -17.00 -14.76 0.18
CA HIS A 387 -16.97 -15.30 -1.20
C HIS A 387 -15.75 -16.24 -1.35
N PRO A 388 -15.92 -17.48 -1.84
CA PRO A 388 -14.90 -18.53 -1.70
C PRO A 388 -13.64 -18.30 -2.55
N LEU A 389 -13.71 -17.44 -3.57
CA LEU A 389 -12.58 -17.09 -4.44
C LEU A 389 -11.86 -15.80 -4.04
N MET A 390 -12.34 -15.07 -3.02
CA MET A 390 -11.68 -13.83 -2.60
C MET A 390 -10.48 -14.14 -1.71
N TYR A 391 -9.33 -13.58 -2.07
CA TYR A 391 -8.14 -13.50 -1.21
C TYR A 391 -8.36 -12.44 -0.12
N LYS A 392 -8.95 -11.29 -0.49
CA LYS A 392 -9.18 -10.15 0.42
C LYS A 392 -10.51 -9.45 0.14
N SER A 393 -11.12 -8.92 1.20
CA SER A 393 -12.25 -7.98 1.14
C SER A 393 -12.07 -6.87 2.17
N ASP A 394 -12.37 -5.62 1.82
CA ASP A 394 -12.13 -4.43 2.65
C ASP A 394 -13.35 -3.46 2.61
N PRO A 395 -14.06 -3.25 3.74
CA PRO A 395 -15.33 -2.51 3.78
C PRO A 395 -15.12 -1.02 4.13
N ILE A 396 -14.06 -0.40 3.62
CA ILE A 396 -13.69 0.99 3.92
C ILE A 396 -13.62 1.77 2.60
N THR A 397 -14.22 2.97 2.55
CA THR A 397 -14.25 3.82 1.35
C THR A 397 -12.85 4.08 0.83
N GLY A 398 -12.64 3.95 -0.48
CA GLY A 398 -11.34 4.02 -1.11
C GLY A 398 -11.44 3.97 -2.63
N SER A 399 -10.32 3.84 -3.32
CA SER A 399 -10.26 3.56 -4.76
C SER A 399 -8.91 2.94 -5.12
N CYS A 400 -8.77 2.46 -6.34
CA CYS A 400 -7.61 1.66 -6.75
C CYS A 400 -6.71 2.39 -7.77
N VAL A 401 -5.43 2.08 -7.73
CA VAL A 401 -4.41 2.52 -8.70
C VAL A 401 -3.97 1.31 -9.51
N LEU A 402 -4.05 1.41 -10.84
CA LEU A 402 -3.53 0.43 -11.79
C LEU A 402 -2.26 1.01 -12.43
N ASP A 403 -1.12 0.37 -12.20
CA ASP A 403 0.18 0.72 -12.80
C ASP A 403 0.60 -0.37 -13.79
N VAL A 404 0.89 0.00 -15.04
CA VAL A 404 1.37 -0.93 -16.09
C VAL A 404 2.72 -0.48 -16.62
N GLN A 405 3.63 -1.43 -16.79
CA GLN A 405 4.96 -1.21 -17.37
C GLN A 405 5.45 -2.48 -18.07
N GLY A 406 5.54 -2.45 -19.40
CA GLY A 406 6.03 -3.59 -20.20
C GLY A 406 5.27 -4.87 -19.89
N ASN A 407 5.99 -5.89 -19.43
CA ASN A 407 5.45 -7.21 -19.05
C ASN A 407 4.97 -7.31 -17.59
N ARG A 408 4.77 -6.19 -16.88
CA ARG A 408 4.31 -6.16 -15.48
C ARG A 408 3.11 -5.22 -15.25
N LEU A 409 2.06 -5.73 -14.62
CA LEU A 409 0.85 -5.00 -14.22
C LEU A 409 0.65 -5.09 -12.71
N SER A 410 0.39 -3.97 -12.03
CA SER A 410 0.12 -3.94 -10.57
C SER A 410 -1.16 -3.18 -10.26
N LEU A 411 -1.91 -3.62 -9.25
CA LEU A 411 -3.04 -2.87 -8.71
C LEU A 411 -2.89 -2.69 -7.18
N THR A 412 -3.11 -1.46 -6.72
CA THR A 412 -2.98 -1.04 -5.31
C THR A 412 -4.30 -0.42 -4.84
N ASN A 413 -4.83 -0.87 -3.70
CA ASN A 413 -6.02 -0.28 -3.07
C ASN A 413 -5.63 0.80 -2.05
N VAL A 414 -6.18 2.01 -2.19
CA VAL A 414 -5.93 3.16 -1.31
C VAL A 414 -7.23 3.64 -0.70
N ARG A 415 -7.29 3.64 0.64
CA ARG A 415 -8.45 4.08 1.42
C ARG A 415 -8.52 5.60 1.58
N LEU A 416 -9.67 6.07 2.10
CA LEU A 416 -9.93 7.48 2.44
C LEU A 416 -9.00 8.06 3.52
N ASP A 417 -8.28 7.20 4.25
CA ASP A 417 -7.34 7.51 5.34
C ASP A 417 -5.86 7.43 4.88
N ASP A 418 -5.63 7.51 3.56
CA ASP A 418 -4.32 7.41 2.87
C ASP A 418 -3.65 6.03 2.93
N ARG A 419 -4.22 5.05 3.64
CA ARG A 419 -3.58 3.75 3.83
C ARG A 419 -3.75 2.88 2.59
N VAL A 420 -2.64 2.34 2.12
CA VAL A 420 -2.62 1.18 1.23
C VAL A 420 -3.07 -0.02 2.05
N SER A 421 -4.22 -0.61 1.73
CA SER A 421 -4.73 -1.81 2.41
C SER A 421 -4.46 -3.10 1.65
N ASP A 422 -4.23 -3.01 0.34
CA ASP A 422 -3.88 -4.15 -0.52
C ASP A 422 -3.03 -3.73 -1.71
N ARG A 423 -2.18 -4.65 -2.18
CA ARG A 423 -1.43 -4.52 -3.42
C ARG A 423 -1.13 -5.90 -3.98
N PHE A 424 -1.31 -6.06 -5.29
CA PHE A 424 -0.82 -7.24 -6.02
C PHE A 424 -0.19 -6.86 -7.36
N THR A 425 0.54 -7.80 -7.94
CA THR A 425 1.20 -7.70 -9.25
C THR A 425 0.99 -8.98 -10.05
N ILE A 426 0.79 -8.84 -11.36
CA ILE A 426 0.86 -9.89 -12.38
C ILE A 426 2.11 -9.64 -13.23
N LEU A 427 2.90 -10.68 -13.50
CA LEU A 427 4.10 -10.62 -14.34
C LEU A 427 4.01 -11.65 -15.47
N LYS A 428 4.25 -11.22 -16.72
CA LYS A 428 4.23 -12.09 -17.91
C LYS A 428 5.62 -12.54 -18.34
N GLY A 429 5.91 -13.82 -18.21
CA GLY A 429 7.21 -14.42 -18.55
C GLY A 429 8.34 -14.05 -17.59
N SER A 430 9.58 -13.97 -18.10
CA SER A 430 10.76 -13.59 -17.31
C SER A 430 10.84 -12.07 -17.09
N GLY A 431 11.21 -11.65 -15.90
CA GLY A 431 11.26 -10.22 -15.56
C GLY A 431 11.57 -9.98 -14.09
N PHE A 432 11.29 -8.76 -13.65
CA PHE A 432 11.43 -8.31 -12.27
C PHE A 432 10.12 -7.71 -11.78
N VAL A 433 9.94 -7.67 -10.46
CA VAL A 433 9.00 -6.77 -9.79
C VAL A 433 9.77 -6.04 -8.70
N LEU A 434 10.00 -4.75 -8.88
CA LEU A 434 10.59 -3.92 -7.85
C LEU A 434 9.59 -3.78 -6.69
N ALA A 435 10.06 -4.06 -5.48
CA ALA A 435 9.24 -3.98 -4.27
C ALA A 435 9.48 -2.66 -3.54
N ALA A 436 10.76 -2.33 -3.33
CA ALA A 436 11.20 -1.16 -2.58
C ALA A 436 12.53 -0.63 -3.17
N PRO A 437 12.68 0.69 -3.40
CA PRO A 437 11.66 1.73 -3.28
C PRO A 437 10.80 1.76 -4.55
N GLU A 438 9.48 1.80 -4.39
CA GLU A 438 8.54 1.77 -5.53
C GLU A 438 7.95 3.16 -5.85
N GLY A 439 7.94 4.07 -4.87
CA GLY A 439 7.47 5.44 -5.08
C GLY A 439 6.62 5.95 -3.92
N GLY A 440 6.70 7.25 -3.66
CA GLY A 440 6.16 7.85 -2.44
C GLY A 440 6.93 7.50 -1.15
N ASP A 441 7.83 6.50 -1.18
CA ASP A 441 8.72 6.16 -0.07
C ASP A 441 9.52 7.37 0.45
N LYS A 442 9.86 7.36 1.74
CA LYS A 442 10.76 8.35 2.35
C LYS A 442 12.06 7.66 2.73
N VAL A 443 13.05 7.77 1.86
CA VAL A 443 14.35 7.10 1.96
C VAL A 443 15.38 8.06 2.53
N GLY A 444 16.09 7.60 3.57
CA GLY A 444 17.17 8.35 4.19
C GLY A 444 18.42 8.37 3.31
N HIS A 445 18.88 9.56 2.92
CA HIS A 445 20.06 9.72 2.10
C HIS A 445 21.36 9.59 2.92
N GLY A 446 22.43 9.07 2.32
CA GLY A 446 23.73 8.92 2.97
C GLY A 446 23.75 7.92 4.13
N VAL A 447 22.78 7.01 4.22
CA VAL A 447 22.79 5.84 5.10
C VAL A 447 22.43 4.59 4.28
N PRO A 448 22.79 3.37 4.71
CA PRO A 448 22.44 2.16 3.97
C PRO A 448 20.91 1.99 3.84
N TYR A 449 20.44 1.64 2.65
CA TYR A 449 19.04 1.34 2.33
C TYR A 449 19.01 0.15 1.39
N THR A 450 18.09 -0.79 1.62
CA THR A 450 18.02 -2.04 0.85
C THR A 450 16.99 -1.90 -0.26
N ILE A 451 17.47 -1.98 -1.50
CA ILE A 451 16.62 -2.13 -2.68
C ILE A 451 16.18 -3.60 -2.72
N ARG A 452 14.90 -3.88 -2.95
CA ARG A 452 14.36 -5.25 -3.05
C ARG A 452 13.48 -5.45 -4.26
N TRP A 453 13.51 -6.67 -4.79
CA TRP A 453 12.74 -7.12 -5.94
C TRP A 453 12.50 -8.63 -5.87
N SER A 454 11.43 -9.10 -6.51
CA SER A 454 11.35 -10.50 -6.97
C SER A 454 11.69 -10.57 -8.47
N SER A 455 12.00 -11.77 -8.96
CA SER A 455 12.37 -12.00 -10.36
C SER A 455 11.88 -13.35 -10.87
N ALA A 456 11.41 -13.38 -12.12
CA ALA A 456 10.97 -14.60 -12.80
C ALA A 456 11.95 -15.03 -13.89
N GLY A 457 12.09 -16.35 -14.05
CA GLY A 457 13.03 -16.95 -15.01
C GLY A 457 14.47 -17.04 -14.51
N ASN A 458 15.36 -17.56 -15.36
CA ASN A 458 16.75 -17.78 -15.02
C ASN A 458 17.60 -16.51 -15.23
N ILE A 459 17.51 -15.57 -14.27
CA ILE A 459 18.31 -14.35 -14.24
C ILE A 459 19.35 -14.47 -13.11
N PRO A 460 20.60 -14.88 -13.40
CA PRO A 460 21.60 -15.16 -12.35
C PRO A 460 22.30 -13.90 -11.81
N SER A 461 22.26 -12.79 -12.54
CA SER A 461 22.99 -11.56 -12.21
C SER A 461 22.28 -10.31 -12.72
N VAL A 462 22.41 -9.21 -11.99
CA VAL A 462 21.70 -7.95 -12.25
C VAL A 462 22.62 -6.73 -12.33
N ASN A 463 22.14 -5.67 -12.99
CA ASN A 463 22.62 -4.31 -12.80
C ASN A 463 21.56 -3.49 -12.06
N LEU A 464 21.99 -2.60 -11.16
CA LEU A 464 21.14 -1.65 -10.45
C LEU A 464 21.55 -0.22 -10.79
N ALA A 465 20.57 0.66 -10.99
CA ALA A 465 20.78 2.09 -11.24
C ALA A 465 19.78 2.95 -10.47
N TYR A 466 20.12 4.22 -10.24
CA TYR A 466 19.20 5.22 -9.72
C TYR A 466 19.13 6.48 -10.60
N SER A 467 18.03 7.21 -10.49
CA SER A 467 17.83 8.57 -10.97
C SER A 467 17.47 9.48 -9.80
N ILE A 468 17.63 10.80 -9.98
CA ILE A 468 17.16 11.85 -9.05
C ILE A 468 16.22 12.85 -9.75
N ASP A 469 15.85 12.58 -11.00
CA ASP A 469 15.26 13.52 -11.95
C ASP A 469 14.17 12.93 -12.87
N ASP A 470 13.39 11.94 -12.37
CA ASP A 470 12.37 11.15 -13.09
C ASP A 470 12.92 10.34 -14.29
N GLY A 471 14.07 9.69 -14.09
CA GLY A 471 14.65 8.79 -15.09
C GLY A 471 15.27 9.51 -16.29
N ALA A 472 15.38 10.84 -16.27
CA ALA A 472 16.02 11.61 -17.33
C ALA A 472 17.54 11.36 -17.38
N ASN A 473 18.17 11.14 -16.22
CA ASN A 473 19.54 10.66 -16.12
C ASN A 473 19.63 9.48 -15.13
N TRP A 474 20.39 8.45 -15.48
CA TRP A 474 20.61 7.26 -14.66
C TRP A 474 22.09 7.11 -14.27
N THR A 475 22.33 6.77 -13.01
CA THR A 475 23.66 6.51 -12.43
C THR A 475 23.70 5.09 -11.88
N TRP A 476 24.76 4.34 -12.19
CA TRP A 476 24.91 2.97 -11.70
C TRP A 476 25.10 2.92 -10.18
N ILE A 477 24.36 2.02 -9.54
CA ILE A 477 24.57 1.58 -8.15
C ILE A 477 25.56 0.41 -8.16
N ALA A 478 25.28 -0.59 -8.99
CA ALA A 478 26.03 -1.83 -9.13
C ALA A 478 25.84 -2.43 -10.52
N GLN A 479 26.79 -3.22 -10.99
CA GLN A 479 26.73 -3.88 -12.30
C GLN A 479 27.25 -5.31 -12.20
N ASN A 480 26.58 -6.25 -12.88
CA ASN A 480 26.88 -7.69 -12.88
C ASN A 480 27.12 -8.27 -11.46
N VAL A 481 26.25 -7.91 -10.52
CA VAL A 481 26.19 -8.52 -9.17
C VAL A 481 25.23 -9.71 -9.17
N SER A 482 25.36 -10.64 -8.22
CA SER A 482 24.47 -11.80 -8.13
C SER A 482 23.00 -11.37 -7.97
N ASN A 483 22.06 -12.11 -8.56
CA ASN A 483 20.64 -11.87 -8.32
C ASN A 483 20.22 -12.46 -6.95
N THR A 484 20.28 -11.63 -5.91
CA THR A 484 19.93 -11.98 -4.52
C THR A 484 18.52 -11.55 -4.10
N GLY A 485 17.70 -10.98 -5.00
CA GLY A 485 16.42 -10.34 -4.66
C GLY A 485 16.53 -9.05 -3.81
N GLN A 486 17.73 -8.72 -3.34
CA GLN A 486 18.00 -7.54 -2.54
C GLN A 486 19.44 -7.03 -2.72
N TYR A 487 19.64 -5.71 -2.59
CA TYR A 487 20.93 -5.05 -2.66
C TYR A 487 21.00 -3.84 -1.72
N VAL A 488 22.04 -3.76 -0.88
CA VAL A 488 22.26 -2.63 0.04
C VAL A 488 22.99 -1.49 -0.68
N TRP A 489 22.30 -0.37 -0.85
CA TRP A 489 22.78 0.86 -1.47
C TRP A 489 22.93 1.96 -0.41
N THR A 490 23.87 2.88 -0.58
CA THR A 490 23.89 4.14 0.20
C THR A 490 23.48 5.27 -0.74
N PRO A 491 22.27 5.86 -0.59
CA PRO A 491 21.80 6.87 -1.53
C PRO A 491 22.63 8.16 -1.44
N PRO A 492 22.79 8.91 -2.54
CA PRO A 492 23.54 10.16 -2.53
C PRO A 492 22.83 11.22 -1.68
N VAL A 493 23.61 12.06 -0.98
CA VAL A 493 23.11 13.16 -0.13
C VAL A 493 22.52 14.28 -1.00
N VAL A 494 21.27 14.06 -1.45
CA VAL A 494 20.51 14.92 -2.35
C VAL A 494 19.04 14.91 -1.91
N ASN A 495 18.42 16.09 -1.78
CA ASN A 495 16.99 16.20 -1.50
C ASN A 495 16.20 16.23 -2.82
N THR A 496 15.34 15.23 -3.04
CA THR A 496 14.47 15.15 -4.23
C THR A 496 13.27 14.24 -3.98
N SER A 497 12.10 14.54 -4.53
CA SER A 497 10.92 13.66 -4.59
C SER A 497 10.76 12.98 -5.96
N ARG A 498 11.84 12.98 -6.75
CA ARG A 498 11.93 12.54 -8.16
C ARG A 498 12.97 11.44 -8.33
N ALA A 499 13.29 10.73 -7.25
CA ALA A 499 14.24 9.62 -7.29
C ALA A 499 13.54 8.35 -7.76
N LEU A 500 14.21 7.60 -8.63
CA LEU A 500 13.78 6.28 -9.11
C LEU A 500 14.95 5.29 -8.94
N VAL A 501 14.64 4.02 -8.75
CA VAL A 501 15.60 2.90 -8.79
C VAL A 501 15.15 1.95 -9.89
N ARG A 502 16.11 1.34 -10.59
CA ARG A 502 15.89 0.30 -11.60
C ARG A 502 16.76 -0.92 -11.31
N VAL A 503 16.17 -2.11 -11.40
CA VAL A 503 16.86 -3.41 -11.44
C VAL A 503 16.73 -3.97 -12.86
N SER A 504 17.80 -4.58 -13.39
CA SER A 504 17.84 -5.10 -14.77
C SER A 504 18.74 -6.33 -14.89
N ASP A 505 18.46 -7.21 -15.86
CA ASP A 505 19.28 -8.39 -16.14
C ASP A 505 20.66 -7.94 -16.67
N ALA A 506 21.74 -8.45 -16.05
CA ALA A 506 23.10 -8.08 -16.44
C ALA A 506 23.50 -8.57 -17.85
N SER A 507 22.86 -9.61 -18.34
CA SER A 507 23.03 -10.17 -19.68
C SER A 507 22.11 -9.54 -20.72
N ASN A 508 20.94 -9.04 -20.31
CA ASN A 508 20.00 -8.34 -21.19
C ASN A 508 19.29 -7.15 -20.50
N GLY A 509 19.86 -5.96 -20.62
CA GLY A 509 19.31 -4.73 -20.02
C GLY A 509 17.95 -4.26 -20.56
N THR A 510 17.31 -4.96 -21.51
CA THR A 510 15.89 -4.71 -21.86
C THR A 510 14.92 -5.41 -20.90
N VAL A 511 15.38 -6.39 -20.11
CA VAL A 511 14.60 -7.00 -19.04
C VAL A 511 14.90 -6.23 -17.76
N PHE A 512 13.96 -5.40 -17.31
CA PHE A 512 14.12 -4.54 -16.13
C PHE A 512 12.78 -4.24 -15.45
N ASP A 513 12.83 -3.80 -14.20
CA ASP A 513 11.73 -3.07 -13.55
C ASP A 513 12.27 -1.86 -12.76
N GLU A 514 11.44 -0.85 -12.54
CA GLU A 514 11.82 0.42 -11.90
C GLU A 514 10.65 1.07 -11.15
N SER A 515 10.98 1.89 -10.14
CA SER A 515 10.03 2.55 -9.24
C SER A 515 8.83 3.15 -9.98
N ASN A 516 7.60 2.69 -9.69
CA ASN A 516 6.35 3.19 -10.30
C ASN A 516 6.23 4.71 -10.30
N THR A 517 6.60 5.34 -9.20
CA THR A 517 6.65 6.80 -9.05
C THR A 517 7.91 7.24 -8.34
N GLY A 518 8.17 8.55 -8.32
CA GLY A 518 9.30 9.09 -7.58
C GLY A 518 9.15 8.85 -6.07
N PHE A 519 10.20 8.30 -5.46
CA PHE A 519 10.36 8.32 -4.02
C PHE A 519 11.13 9.57 -3.57
N THR A 520 11.06 9.85 -2.27
CA THR A 520 11.73 10.98 -1.63
C THR A 520 13.07 10.55 -1.05
N LEU A 521 14.16 11.07 -1.61
CA LEU A 521 15.43 11.18 -0.90
C LEU A 521 15.41 12.43 -0.02
N GLN A 522 15.65 12.22 1.26
CA GLN A 522 15.65 13.24 2.31
C GLN A 522 16.65 12.85 3.42
N PRO A 523 16.96 13.73 4.40
CA PRO A 523 17.70 13.30 5.57
C PRO A 523 17.00 12.13 6.28
N PRO A 524 17.76 11.15 6.81
CA PRO A 524 17.18 9.98 7.47
C PRO A 524 16.45 10.40 8.74
N VAL A 525 15.12 10.29 8.73
CA VAL A 525 14.26 10.58 9.90
C VAL A 525 13.95 9.28 10.64
N ASN A 526 14.11 9.30 11.96
CA ASN A 526 13.71 8.25 12.90
C ASN A 526 12.69 8.86 13.87
N VAL A 527 11.61 8.15 14.20
CA VAL A 527 10.59 8.59 15.17
C VAL A 527 10.55 7.56 16.31
N PRO A 528 11.58 7.52 17.19
CA PRO A 528 11.74 6.47 18.19
C PRO A 528 10.75 6.54 19.36
N ILE A 529 9.89 7.58 19.40
CA ILE A 529 8.73 7.67 20.31
C ILE A 529 7.61 8.38 19.55
N SER A 530 6.40 7.79 19.56
CA SER A 530 5.18 8.40 19.01
C SER A 530 4.21 8.81 20.13
N PHE A 531 3.20 9.61 19.80
CA PHE A 531 2.03 9.75 20.67
C PHE A 531 1.27 8.42 20.82
N GLY A 532 0.61 8.21 21.96
CA GLY A 532 -0.09 6.97 22.32
C GLY A 532 0.81 5.79 22.68
N ASP A 533 2.06 6.06 23.10
CA ASP A 533 3.12 5.07 23.29
C ASP A 533 3.36 4.74 24.78
N TYR A 534 4.03 3.63 25.09
CA TYR A 534 4.08 3.04 26.44
C TYR A 534 5.25 3.55 27.29
N TRP A 535 5.00 4.02 28.51
CA TRP A 535 5.99 4.65 29.40
C TRP A 535 6.10 3.91 30.74
N THR A 536 7.31 3.85 31.33
CA THR A 536 7.46 3.55 32.76
C THR A 536 7.28 4.83 33.57
N TYR A 537 6.60 4.76 34.72
CA TYR A 537 6.25 5.95 35.51
C TYR A 537 6.19 5.70 37.02
N ASP A 538 6.41 6.78 37.80
CA ASP A 538 6.20 6.78 39.25
C ASP A 538 5.31 7.94 39.69
N ASP A 539 4.16 7.57 40.26
CA ASP A 539 3.11 8.43 40.79
C ASP A 539 2.97 8.30 42.33
N ARG A 540 3.88 7.56 42.99
CA ARG A 540 3.81 7.24 44.42
C ARG A 540 4.33 8.37 45.33
N GLY A 541 4.69 9.50 44.74
CA GLY A 541 5.18 10.69 45.44
C GLY A 541 6.58 10.55 46.05
N ILE A 542 7.45 9.73 45.44
CA ILE A 542 8.81 9.43 45.91
C ILE A 542 9.83 10.33 45.21
N ASP A 543 10.71 11.00 45.97
CA ASP A 543 11.82 11.78 45.40
C ASP A 543 12.97 10.84 44.95
N HIS A 544 13.16 10.74 43.63
CA HIS A 544 14.26 9.97 43.01
C HIS A 544 15.53 10.80 42.77
N GLY A 545 15.55 12.07 43.20
CA GLY A 545 16.65 13.00 43.01
C GLY A 545 17.02 13.16 41.53
N THR A 546 18.30 12.96 41.21
CA THR A 546 18.83 12.95 39.84
C THR A 546 19.20 11.55 39.33
N ALA A 547 18.97 10.49 40.11
CA ALA A 547 19.43 9.14 39.75
C ALA A 547 18.65 8.55 38.55
N TRP A 548 17.34 8.76 38.53
CA TRP A 548 16.41 8.30 37.47
C TRP A 548 16.74 8.80 36.06
N LEU A 549 17.41 9.95 35.97
CA LEU A 549 17.93 10.56 34.74
C LEU A 549 19.03 9.73 34.04
N SER A 550 19.60 8.74 34.72
CA SER A 550 20.58 7.80 34.14
C SER A 550 19.87 6.61 33.48
N ALA A 551 20.37 6.19 32.31
CA ALA A 551 19.97 4.92 31.69
C ALA A 551 20.29 3.70 32.57
N SER A 552 21.21 3.83 33.53
CA SER A 552 21.57 2.78 34.50
C SER A 552 20.69 2.74 35.77
N PHE A 553 19.64 3.55 35.84
CA PHE A 553 18.69 3.51 36.95
C PHE A 553 17.76 2.29 36.83
N ASP A 554 17.44 1.69 37.98
CA ASP A 554 16.54 0.54 38.11
C ASP A 554 15.11 1.01 38.40
N ASP A 555 14.31 1.12 37.35
CA ASP A 555 12.87 1.39 37.38
C ASP A 555 12.03 0.10 37.35
N SER A 556 12.59 -1.08 37.61
CA SER A 556 11.81 -2.35 37.64
C SER A 556 10.74 -2.41 38.73
N SER A 557 10.72 -1.43 39.64
CA SER A 557 9.68 -1.23 40.66
C SER A 557 8.65 -0.15 40.31
N TRP A 558 8.79 0.54 39.17
CA TRP A 558 7.86 1.57 38.70
C TRP A 558 6.61 0.93 38.09
N LYS A 559 5.56 1.73 37.90
CA LYS A 559 4.40 1.33 37.09
C LYS A 559 4.74 1.53 35.61
N ALA A 560 3.89 1.04 34.71
CA ALA A 560 3.98 1.35 33.29
C ALA A 560 2.61 1.29 32.62
N GLY A 561 2.43 2.06 31.54
CA GLY A 561 1.15 2.22 30.85
C GLY A 561 1.28 3.03 29.55
N TYR A 562 0.23 3.00 28.73
CA TYR A 562 0.14 3.78 27.50
C TYR A 562 -0.22 5.23 27.77
N ALA A 563 0.40 6.14 27.01
CA ALA A 563 -0.08 7.50 26.91
C ALA A 563 -1.45 7.57 26.18
N GLU A 564 -2.31 8.53 26.46
CA GLU A 564 -2.14 9.64 27.41
C GLU A 564 -2.15 9.17 28.88
N LEU A 565 -1.15 9.59 29.67
CA LEU A 565 -1.01 9.21 31.09
C LEU A 565 -1.41 10.37 31.98
N GLY A 566 -2.44 10.21 32.81
CA GLY A 566 -2.97 11.34 33.55
C GLY A 566 -4.03 11.05 34.61
N TYR A 567 -4.72 12.10 35.03
CA TYR A 567 -6.02 12.05 35.73
C TYR A 567 -6.73 13.40 35.56
N GLY A 568 -8.06 13.38 35.52
CA GLY A 568 -8.90 14.59 35.61
C GLY A 568 -9.92 14.69 34.47
N ASP A 569 -9.48 14.43 33.25
CA ASP A 569 -10.16 14.85 32.01
C ASP A 569 -10.98 13.73 31.35
N GLY A 570 -10.61 12.46 31.59
CA GLY A 570 -11.35 11.30 31.11
C GLY A 570 -11.01 10.82 29.70
N ASP A 571 -9.94 11.33 29.09
CA ASP A 571 -9.31 10.83 27.86
C ASP A 571 -8.01 10.03 28.12
N GLU A 572 -7.66 9.77 29.38
CA GLU A 572 -6.40 9.13 29.77
C GLU A 572 -6.42 7.60 29.58
N GLU A 573 -5.62 7.10 28.64
CA GLU A 573 -5.41 5.67 28.41
C GLU A 573 -4.77 4.98 29.64
N THR A 574 -3.97 5.72 30.43
CA THR A 574 -3.48 5.26 31.74
C THR A 574 -3.77 6.27 32.85
N VAL A 575 -4.77 5.97 33.68
CA VAL A 575 -5.08 6.75 34.88
C VAL A 575 -4.03 6.54 35.98
N LEU A 576 -3.39 7.64 36.40
CA LEU A 576 -2.37 7.71 37.44
C LEU A 576 -3.00 7.87 38.85
N TYR A 577 -2.21 7.62 39.90
CA TYR A 577 -2.65 7.83 41.28
C TYR A 577 -2.72 9.33 41.62
N ARG A 578 -3.94 9.89 41.60
CA ARG A 578 -4.22 11.21 42.16
C ARG A 578 -4.18 11.18 43.70
N ALA A 579 -3.21 11.88 44.27
CA ALA A 579 -3.10 12.11 45.71
C ALA A 579 -3.94 13.32 46.18
N THR A 580 -4.20 13.41 47.49
CA THR A 580 -4.84 14.58 48.11
C THR A 580 -4.11 14.98 49.40
N PRO A 581 -3.36 16.11 49.43
CA PRO A 581 -3.07 17.01 48.30
C PRO A 581 -2.29 16.33 47.17
N SER A 582 -2.44 16.85 45.95
CA SER A 582 -1.78 16.35 44.74
C SER A 582 -0.25 16.41 44.88
N TYR A 583 0.46 15.38 44.39
CA TYR A 583 1.92 15.34 44.49
C TYR A 583 2.57 16.36 43.52
N PRO A 584 3.63 17.10 43.90
CA PRO A 584 4.15 18.19 43.07
C PRO A 584 4.92 17.76 41.81
N SER A 585 5.11 16.45 41.61
CA SER A 585 5.70 15.88 40.40
C SER A 585 5.17 14.47 40.13
N ALA A 586 4.97 14.12 38.86
CA ALA A 586 4.97 12.75 38.35
C ALA A 586 6.24 12.53 37.51
N TYR A 587 6.76 11.29 37.51
CA TYR A 587 7.96 10.92 36.75
C TYR A 587 7.61 9.94 35.63
N PHE A 588 8.17 10.16 34.44
CA PHE A 588 8.03 9.27 33.28
C PHE A 588 9.41 8.98 32.67
N ARG A 589 9.62 7.73 32.21
CA ARG A 589 10.91 7.25 31.70
C ARG A 589 10.69 6.28 30.53
N LYS A 590 11.62 6.35 29.55
CA LYS A 590 11.67 5.46 28.38
C LYS A 590 13.13 5.27 27.95
N LEU A 591 13.45 4.06 27.48
CA LEU A 591 14.71 3.78 26.79
C LEU A 591 14.45 3.73 25.28
N ILE A 592 15.33 4.35 24.49
CA ILE A 592 15.33 4.26 23.03
C ILE A 592 16.71 3.83 22.54
N GLN A 593 16.76 3.14 21.40
CA GLN A 593 18.01 2.74 20.75
C GLN A 593 18.25 3.63 19.52
N LEU A 594 19.46 4.17 19.37
CA LEU A 594 19.84 5.01 18.21
C LEU A 594 21.12 4.47 17.55
N ASP A 595 21.02 4.06 16.28
CA ASP A 595 22.13 3.43 15.56
C ASP A 595 23.08 4.43 14.87
N GLY A 596 22.88 5.73 15.08
CA GLY A 596 23.69 6.80 14.51
C GLY A 596 23.74 8.07 15.37
N ALA A 597 24.51 9.06 14.91
CA ALA A 597 24.49 10.40 15.47
C ALA A 597 23.25 11.19 15.01
N VAL A 598 22.91 12.27 15.71
CA VAL A 598 21.70 13.07 15.50
C VAL A 598 22.10 14.47 15.00
N ASP A 599 21.55 14.88 13.85
CA ASP A 599 21.78 16.19 13.21
C ASP A 599 20.67 17.21 13.54
N LEU A 600 19.45 16.74 13.78
CA LEU A 600 18.31 17.54 14.26
C LEU A 600 17.45 16.68 15.17
N ALA A 601 16.85 17.29 16.20
CA ALA A 601 15.86 16.63 17.03
C ALA A 601 14.72 17.59 17.36
N THR A 602 13.50 17.10 17.30
CA THR A 602 12.26 17.85 17.59
C THR A 602 11.39 16.99 18.48
N LEU A 603 10.90 17.56 19.58
CA LEU A 603 9.91 16.92 20.43
C LEU A 603 8.54 17.58 20.25
N LYS A 604 7.49 16.80 20.47
CA LYS A 604 6.18 17.28 20.86
C LYS A 604 5.85 16.69 22.23
N VAL A 605 5.17 17.45 23.07
CA VAL A 605 4.70 16.99 24.38
C VAL A 605 3.33 17.57 24.64
N ILE A 606 2.36 16.70 24.95
CA ILE A 606 1.14 17.10 25.64
C ILE A 606 1.46 17.02 27.13
N HIS A 607 1.16 18.09 27.85
CA HIS A 607 1.40 18.21 29.29
C HIS A 607 0.37 19.15 29.90
N ASP A 608 0.06 18.92 31.16
CA ASP A 608 -0.63 19.89 32.01
C ASP A 608 0.34 20.55 33.03
N ASP A 609 -0.05 21.73 33.52
CA ASP A 609 0.67 22.62 34.42
C ASP A 609 2.11 22.96 33.97
N GLY A 610 3.10 22.10 34.23
CA GLY A 610 4.49 22.36 33.85
C GLY A 610 5.33 21.11 33.63
N VAL A 611 6.15 21.12 32.58
CA VAL A 611 6.93 19.94 32.13
C VAL A 611 8.42 20.25 32.01
N VAL A 612 9.26 19.25 32.31
CA VAL A 612 10.70 19.26 32.03
C VAL A 612 11.12 17.95 31.39
N VAL A 613 11.90 18.02 30.32
CA VAL A 613 12.41 16.87 29.57
C VAL A 613 13.93 16.83 29.62
N TRP A 614 14.48 15.67 29.99
CA TRP A 614 15.90 15.36 29.92
C TRP A 614 16.15 14.16 29.02
N ILE A 615 17.27 14.20 28.32
CA ILE A 615 17.79 13.12 27.48
C ILE A 615 19.20 12.80 27.98
N ASN A 616 19.42 11.55 28.43
CA ASN A 616 20.64 11.11 29.13
C ASN A 616 21.07 12.04 30.29
N GLY A 617 20.09 12.65 30.98
CA GLY A 617 20.31 13.61 32.07
C GLY A 617 20.68 15.04 31.64
N VAL A 618 20.82 15.31 30.34
CA VAL A 618 20.90 16.68 29.81
C VAL A 618 19.49 17.23 29.66
N GLN A 619 19.17 18.35 30.32
CA GLN A 619 17.87 19.00 30.17
C GLN A 619 17.76 19.60 28.76
N VAL A 620 16.76 19.19 27.98
CA VAL A 620 16.56 19.64 26.60
C VAL A 620 15.38 20.59 26.43
N PHE A 621 14.40 20.53 27.33
CA PHE A 621 13.21 21.38 27.31
C PHE A 621 12.67 21.58 28.73
N SER A 622 12.06 22.75 28.98
CA SER A 622 11.28 23.06 30.17
C SER A 622 10.21 24.07 29.80
N LYS A 623 9.00 23.90 30.33
CA LYS A 623 7.91 24.89 30.26
C LYS A 623 7.26 25.00 31.63
N TYR A 624 7.00 26.23 32.06
CA TYR A 624 6.44 26.57 33.38
C TYR A 624 7.19 26.02 34.61
N VAL A 625 8.43 25.51 34.47
CA VAL A 625 9.24 25.02 35.59
C VAL A 625 10.59 25.74 35.67
N ASN A 626 10.84 26.41 36.80
CA ASN A 626 12.12 27.05 37.13
C ASN A 626 12.91 26.32 38.25
N ASN A 627 12.31 25.31 38.88
CA ASN A 627 12.89 24.54 39.97
C ASN A 627 12.51 23.06 39.80
N THR A 628 13.51 22.22 39.50
CA THR A 628 13.35 20.79 39.22
C THR A 628 13.41 19.92 40.48
N SER A 629 13.34 20.52 41.68
CA SER A 629 13.15 19.78 42.93
C SER A 629 11.79 19.08 42.93
N TYR A 630 11.76 17.82 43.36
CA TYR A 630 10.53 17.03 43.47
C TYR A 630 9.41 17.76 44.24
N ALA A 631 9.77 18.46 45.32
CA ALA A 631 8.81 19.14 46.21
C ALA A 631 8.41 20.56 45.77
N ALA A 632 8.92 21.06 44.64
CA ALA A 632 8.47 22.31 44.04
C ALA A 632 7.23 22.09 43.16
N TYR A 633 6.40 23.12 42.98
CA TYR A 633 5.32 23.14 41.98
C TYR A 633 5.75 23.91 40.72
N ALA A 634 4.96 23.87 39.65
CA ALA A 634 5.09 24.74 38.48
C ALA A 634 4.86 26.23 38.85
N ILE A 635 5.33 27.14 37.99
CA ILE A 635 5.27 28.60 38.21
C ILE A 635 4.00 29.26 37.62
N SER A 636 3.26 28.50 36.84
CA SER A 636 1.97 28.82 36.21
C SER A 636 1.26 27.49 36.00
N GLY A 637 -0.07 27.51 35.92
CA GLY A 637 -0.76 26.43 35.24
C GLY A 637 -0.71 26.61 33.73
N GLY A 638 -0.92 25.51 33.01
CA GLY A 638 -1.05 25.48 31.56
C GLY A 638 -2.48 25.81 31.12
N PRO A 639 -2.74 25.74 29.81
CA PRO A 639 -3.99 25.20 29.29
C PRO A 639 -4.04 23.69 29.48
N ASP A 640 -5.24 23.16 29.69
CA ASP A 640 -5.57 21.74 29.70
C ASP A 640 -5.06 21.06 28.41
N ASN A 641 -4.40 19.90 28.52
CA ASN A 641 -3.78 19.10 27.46
C ASN A 641 -2.95 19.93 26.43
N GLU A 642 -2.03 20.76 26.91
CA GLU A 642 -1.30 21.71 26.05
C GLU A 642 -0.22 21.06 25.17
N LEU A 643 -0.52 20.88 23.88
CA LEU A 643 0.46 20.48 22.87
C LEU A 643 1.59 21.52 22.69
N SER A 644 2.74 21.28 23.31
CA SER A 644 3.98 22.03 23.14
C SER A 644 4.94 21.35 22.16
N THR A 645 5.49 22.09 21.20
CA THR A 645 6.49 21.59 20.23
C THR A 645 7.79 22.37 20.34
N SER A 646 8.95 21.70 20.30
CA SER A 646 10.25 22.36 20.38
C SER A 646 11.36 21.60 19.64
N ASN A 647 12.31 22.34 19.06
CA ASN A 647 13.58 21.78 18.62
C ASN A 647 14.53 21.64 19.81
N ILE A 648 15.19 20.49 19.91
CA ILE A 648 16.17 20.18 20.94
C ILE A 648 17.53 20.77 20.52
N SER A 649 18.18 21.49 21.44
CA SER A 649 19.53 22.01 21.18
C SER A 649 20.58 20.89 21.27
N LEU A 650 21.30 20.67 20.18
CA LEU A 650 22.39 19.69 20.11
C LEU A 650 23.75 20.24 20.56
N ALA A 651 23.81 21.49 21.04
CA ALA A 651 25.06 22.14 21.47
C ALA A 651 25.76 21.44 22.66
N SER A 652 25.00 20.71 23.48
CA SER A 652 25.48 19.84 24.56
C SER A 652 25.61 18.36 24.15
N ASN A 653 25.28 18.03 22.89
CA ASN A 653 25.03 16.70 22.34
C ASN A 653 24.31 15.75 23.34
N PRO A 654 23.00 15.93 23.58
CA PRO A 654 22.25 15.11 24.54
C PRO A 654 22.11 13.65 24.11
N PHE A 655 22.30 13.32 22.83
CA PHE A 655 22.19 11.96 22.29
C PHE A 655 23.53 11.24 22.17
N ARG A 656 23.48 9.92 22.19
CA ARG A 656 24.61 9.03 21.92
C ARG A 656 24.18 7.86 21.03
N VAL A 657 25.14 7.25 20.33
CA VAL A 657 24.90 5.97 19.64
C VAL A 657 24.65 4.87 20.69
N GLY A 658 23.72 3.96 20.41
CA GLY A 658 23.26 2.92 21.32
C GLY A 658 22.08 3.37 22.18
N THR A 659 22.01 2.87 23.42
CA THR A 659 20.84 3.07 24.30
C THR A 659 20.85 4.47 24.92
N ASN A 660 19.79 5.23 24.70
CA ASN A 660 19.52 6.53 25.29
C ASN A 660 18.37 6.41 26.29
N VAL A 661 18.35 7.26 27.31
CA VAL A 661 17.19 7.42 28.19
C VAL A 661 16.51 8.76 27.93
N ILE A 662 15.19 8.72 27.78
CA ILE A 662 14.30 9.88 27.77
C ILE A 662 13.58 9.89 29.11
N THR A 663 13.55 11.05 29.76
CA THR A 663 13.02 11.23 31.11
C THR A 663 12.23 12.53 31.16
N VAL A 664 10.99 12.46 31.65
CA VAL A 664 10.08 13.60 31.74
C VAL A 664 9.59 13.72 33.19
N MET A 665 9.49 14.96 33.66
CA MET A 665 8.81 15.31 34.90
C MET A 665 7.68 16.27 34.55
N VAL A 666 6.44 15.87 34.83
CA VAL A 666 5.27 16.77 34.84
C VAL A 666 5.05 17.21 36.29
N LYS A 667 4.64 18.46 36.49
CA LYS A 667 4.59 19.14 37.79
C LYS A 667 3.34 19.98 37.92
N GLN A 668 2.49 19.66 38.88
CA GLN A 668 1.34 20.49 39.23
C GLN A 668 1.75 21.92 39.60
N VAL A 669 0.87 22.90 39.42
CA VAL A 669 0.98 24.28 39.91
C VAL A 669 0.64 24.37 41.41
N SER A 670 -0.14 23.42 41.92
CA SER A 670 -0.50 23.38 43.34
C SER A 670 -0.89 21.97 43.81
N GLY A 671 -0.82 21.73 45.13
CA GLY A 671 -1.36 20.52 45.77
C GLY A 671 -2.89 20.45 45.79
N SER A 672 -3.54 21.28 44.98
CA SER A 672 -4.99 21.40 44.83
C SER A 672 -5.46 21.37 43.38
N SER A 673 -4.56 21.24 42.38
CA SER A 673 -4.98 20.94 41.01
C SER A 673 -5.59 19.52 40.97
N ASP A 674 -6.57 19.34 40.09
CA ASP A 674 -7.42 18.16 40.04
C ASP A 674 -7.24 17.27 38.80
N ASP A 675 -6.30 17.70 37.98
CA ASP A 675 -5.89 17.42 36.60
C ASP A 675 -4.37 17.10 36.54
N LEU A 676 -3.92 16.29 35.57
CA LEU A 676 -2.53 16.05 35.17
C LEU A 676 -2.55 15.24 33.87
N SER A 677 -1.89 15.69 32.80
CA SER A 677 -1.80 14.92 31.54
C SER A 677 -0.38 14.82 30.99
N PHE A 678 -0.11 13.75 30.21
CA PHE A 678 1.19 13.49 29.59
C PHE A 678 1.11 12.56 28.35
N ASP A 679 1.57 13.07 27.21
CA ASP A 679 2.00 12.26 26.04
C ASP A 679 3.19 12.93 25.34
N PHE A 680 4.02 12.18 24.60
CA PHE A 680 5.29 12.68 24.05
C PHE A 680 5.74 11.98 22.76
N GLU A 681 5.99 12.77 21.72
CA GLU A 681 6.57 12.33 20.44
C GLU A 681 8.02 12.84 20.32
N LEU A 682 8.92 12.00 19.81
CA LEU A 682 10.29 12.38 19.48
C LEU A 682 10.60 12.07 18.02
N SER A 683 10.87 13.11 17.24
CA SER A 683 11.36 13.01 15.86
C SER A 683 12.84 13.40 15.79
N LEU A 684 13.67 12.55 15.19
CA LEU A 684 15.12 12.74 15.02
C LEU A 684 15.48 12.72 13.53
N THR A 685 16.41 13.58 13.12
CA THR A 685 17.17 13.42 11.87
C THR A 685 18.55 12.91 12.22
N MET A 686 18.96 11.82 11.59
CA MET A 686 20.27 11.19 11.84
C MET A 686 21.34 11.76 10.89
N SER A 687 22.60 11.74 11.31
CA SER A 687 23.74 12.13 10.48
C SER A 687 23.95 11.16 9.32
N ALA A 688 24.13 11.68 8.10
CA ALA A 688 24.57 10.87 6.97
C ALA A 688 25.99 10.33 7.21
N SER A 689 26.21 9.02 6.99
CA SER A 689 27.53 8.42 7.11
C SER A 689 28.39 8.81 5.89
N SER A 690 29.50 9.50 6.15
CA SER A 690 30.41 10.01 5.11
C SER A 690 31.35 8.93 4.57
N GLY A 691 30.76 7.82 4.09
CA GLY A 691 31.46 6.77 3.36
C GLY A 691 32.06 7.32 2.06
N SER A 692 33.36 7.58 2.05
CA SER A 692 34.07 8.04 0.86
C SER A 692 34.02 6.95 -0.23
N PRO A 693 33.52 7.26 -1.46
CA PRO A 693 33.51 6.28 -2.54
C PRO A 693 34.94 5.87 -2.89
N GLY A 694 35.30 4.61 -2.63
CA GLY A 694 36.59 4.05 -3.00
C GLY A 694 36.75 4.08 -4.51
N THR A 695 37.58 4.98 -5.04
CA THR A 695 37.80 5.16 -6.47
C THR A 695 38.59 3.98 -7.05
N GLY A 696 37.88 2.88 -7.31
CA GLY A 696 38.40 1.69 -8.01
C GLY A 696 38.70 2.00 -9.47
N THR A 697 39.85 2.64 -9.73
CA THR A 697 40.30 3.00 -11.08
C THR A 697 40.74 1.75 -11.85
N GLY A 698 39.77 1.06 -12.47
CA GLY A 698 40.00 -0.02 -13.42
C GLY A 698 40.70 0.49 -14.68
N GLY A 699 42.03 0.47 -14.68
CA GLY A 699 42.87 0.99 -15.76
C GLY A 699 42.81 0.15 -17.04
N GLY A 700 41.84 0.45 -17.92
CA GLY A 700 41.81 -0.08 -19.28
C GLY A 700 42.99 0.43 -20.11
N GLY A 701 43.83 -0.47 -20.60
CA GLY A 701 45.05 -0.11 -21.33
C GLY A 701 44.81 0.28 -22.79
N ALA A 702 45.23 1.49 -23.17
CA ALA A 702 45.43 1.92 -24.55
C ALA A 702 46.88 2.37 -24.75
N GLY A 703 47.59 1.83 -25.75
CA GLY A 703 49.01 2.13 -26.01
C GLY A 703 49.21 3.36 -26.90
N GLY A 704 50.28 4.12 -26.71
CA GLY A 704 50.45 5.38 -27.45
C GLY A 704 51.78 6.16 -27.39
N GLY A 705 52.90 5.57 -26.94
CA GLY A 705 54.28 5.99 -27.26
C GLY A 705 54.79 7.42 -26.91
N GLY A 706 55.96 7.47 -26.25
CA GLY A 706 56.94 8.56 -26.43
C GLY A 706 57.45 9.25 -25.15
N GLY A 707 58.73 9.65 -25.18
CA GLY A 707 59.35 10.55 -24.21
C GLY A 707 60.00 9.85 -22.99
N ALA A 708 61.33 9.87 -22.92
CA ALA A 708 62.09 9.32 -21.79
C ALA A 708 62.80 10.43 -21.01
N SER A 709 62.95 10.25 -19.70
CA SER A 709 64.16 10.63 -18.93
C SER A 709 64.15 10.01 -17.52
N ASN A 710 65.34 9.87 -16.93
CA ASN A 710 65.57 9.14 -15.67
C ASN A 710 65.54 10.05 -14.43
N VAL A 711 65.30 9.44 -13.26
CA VAL A 711 66.09 9.49 -11.99
C VAL A 711 65.13 8.99 -10.87
N SER A 712 65.19 7.74 -10.41
CA SER A 712 66.25 7.07 -9.62
C SER A 712 66.34 7.51 -8.15
N SER A 713 65.72 6.73 -7.26
CA SER A 713 66.25 6.47 -5.92
C SER A 713 65.76 5.11 -5.37
N THR A 714 66.70 4.24 -4.99
CA THR A 714 66.46 2.93 -4.36
C THR A 714 66.71 2.99 -2.85
N VAL A 715 65.86 2.35 -2.03
CA VAL A 715 66.16 1.63 -0.77
C VAL A 715 64.90 0.78 -0.50
N ALA A 716 64.85 -0.53 -0.76
CA ALA A 716 65.50 -1.69 -0.10
C ALA A 716 64.64 -2.33 1.01
N SER A 717 64.76 -3.65 1.14
CA SER A 717 63.84 -4.56 1.82
C SER A 717 64.25 -4.97 3.24
N THR A 718 63.30 -5.44 4.06
CA THR A 718 63.60 -6.37 5.17
C THR A 718 62.57 -7.50 5.30
N THR A 719 63.07 -8.72 5.15
CA THR A 719 62.62 -10.01 5.71
C THR A 719 62.49 -9.97 7.26
N SER A 720 61.84 -10.87 8.01
CA SER A 720 61.12 -12.17 7.77
C SER A 720 60.24 -12.46 9.05
N VAL A 721 59.70 -13.63 9.44
CA VAL A 721 59.96 -15.06 9.14
C VAL A 721 58.75 -15.97 9.52
N THR A 722 58.88 -17.27 9.26
CA THR A 722 57.88 -18.35 9.37
C THR A 722 57.66 -18.94 10.78
N SER A 723 56.51 -19.59 11.00
CA SER A 723 56.42 -20.87 11.73
C SER A 723 55.23 -21.73 11.22
N SER A 724 55.33 -23.07 11.30
CA SER A 724 54.38 -23.99 10.64
C SER A 724 54.36 -25.41 11.22
N THR A 725 53.16 -26.00 11.37
CA THR A 725 52.88 -27.44 11.56
C THR A 725 51.44 -27.71 11.07
N SER A 726 51.07 -28.63 10.16
CA SER A 726 51.41 -30.06 9.89
C SER A 726 50.80 -31.07 10.89
N ALA A 727 50.20 -32.22 10.52
CA ALA A 727 49.69 -32.75 9.23
C ALA A 727 48.97 -34.13 9.47
N SER A 728 48.39 -34.73 8.40
CA SER A 728 48.08 -36.18 8.21
C SER A 728 46.82 -36.79 8.90
N SER A 729 46.20 -37.90 8.44
CA SER A 729 46.03 -38.53 7.09
C SER A 729 45.07 -39.75 7.14
N THR A 730 44.89 -40.49 6.02
CA THR A 730 44.13 -41.78 5.81
C THR A 730 42.59 -41.65 5.67
N SER A 731 41.81 -42.15 4.68
CA SER A 731 41.83 -43.20 3.61
C SER A 731 40.83 -44.35 3.91
N ALA A 732 40.05 -44.96 3.00
CA ALA A 732 39.79 -44.74 1.56
C ALA A 732 38.57 -45.56 1.03
N SER A 733 38.19 -45.29 -0.24
CA SER A 733 37.68 -46.22 -1.29
C SER A 733 36.32 -46.96 -1.21
N SER A 734 35.49 -46.72 -2.25
CA SER A 734 34.58 -47.66 -2.97
C SER A 734 33.34 -48.23 -2.22
N THR A 735 32.24 -48.65 -2.87
CA THR A 735 32.03 -49.11 -4.27
C THR A 735 30.62 -48.78 -4.81
N SER A 736 30.45 -48.78 -6.14
CA SER A 736 29.16 -48.66 -6.86
C SER A 736 28.33 -49.95 -6.91
N VAL A 737 27.02 -49.83 -7.16
CA VAL A 737 26.24 -50.59 -8.18
C VAL A 737 24.88 -49.89 -8.39
N ALA A 738 24.28 -50.03 -9.58
CA ALA A 738 22.96 -49.47 -9.91
C ALA A 738 22.03 -50.53 -10.50
N SER A 739 20.71 -50.39 -10.30
CA SER A 739 19.68 -51.15 -11.02
C SER A 739 18.31 -50.46 -10.98
N SER A 740 17.69 -50.30 -12.15
CA SER A 740 16.31 -49.84 -12.35
C SER A 740 15.27 -50.95 -12.17
N THR A 741 14.01 -50.63 -11.83
CA THR A 741 12.86 -50.82 -12.75
C THR A 741 11.53 -50.20 -12.25
N SER A 742 10.81 -49.65 -13.24
CA SER A 742 9.42 -49.20 -13.34
C SER A 742 8.26 -49.99 -12.69
N ALA A 743 7.11 -49.30 -12.59
CA ALA A 743 5.71 -49.80 -12.65
C ALA A 743 5.12 -50.51 -11.41
N SER A 744 3.80 -50.49 -11.11
CA SER A 744 2.68 -49.59 -11.50
C SER A 744 1.43 -49.87 -10.61
N SER A 745 0.34 -49.14 -10.84
CA SER A 745 -1.08 -49.51 -10.66
C SER A 745 -1.70 -49.70 -9.26
N THR A 746 -2.42 -48.65 -8.82
CA THR A 746 -3.89 -48.63 -8.50
C THR A 746 -4.52 -49.37 -7.29
N VAL A 747 -5.49 -48.65 -6.68
CA VAL A 747 -6.78 -49.11 -6.09
C VAL A 747 -6.81 -49.59 -4.61
N ALA A 748 -6.95 -48.59 -3.74
CA ALA A 748 -8.14 -48.34 -2.88
C ALA A 748 -8.45 -49.17 -1.62
N SER A 749 -9.30 -48.54 -0.80
CA SER A 749 -10.19 -49.08 0.25
C SER A 749 -9.66 -49.29 1.70
N SER A 750 -9.99 -48.29 2.53
CA SER A 750 -10.90 -48.43 3.68
C SER A 750 -10.38 -48.66 5.12
N THR A 751 -11.05 -47.94 6.03
CA THR A 751 -11.37 -48.25 7.44
C THR A 751 -10.28 -48.26 8.54
N SER A 752 -10.35 -47.17 9.31
CA SER A 752 -10.54 -47.13 10.78
C SER A 752 -9.40 -47.50 11.75
N VAL A 753 -8.89 -46.44 12.41
CA VAL A 753 -8.82 -46.26 13.87
C VAL A 753 -8.40 -47.48 14.72
N ALA A 754 -7.16 -47.43 15.20
CA ALA A 754 -6.81 -47.92 16.54
C ALA A 754 -5.76 -46.97 17.15
N SER A 755 -6.00 -46.49 18.37
CA SER A 755 -5.04 -45.64 19.10
C SER A 755 -4.13 -46.50 19.97
N SER A 756 -2.83 -46.19 19.97
CA SER A 756 -1.92 -46.59 21.05
C SER A 756 -0.84 -45.52 21.26
N THR A 757 -0.90 -44.86 22.43
CA THR A 757 0.11 -43.91 22.87
C THR A 757 1.25 -44.64 23.57
N VAL A 758 2.47 -44.52 23.03
CA VAL A 758 3.71 -44.81 23.78
C VAL A 758 4.62 -43.59 23.64
N ALA A 759 4.73 -42.83 24.72
CA ALA A 759 5.66 -41.71 24.78
C ALA A 759 7.10 -42.23 24.85
N SER A 760 7.96 -41.73 23.98
CA SER A 760 9.42 -41.82 24.14
C SER A 760 10.04 -40.46 23.84
N SER A 761 10.84 -39.96 24.78
CA SER A 761 11.43 -38.63 24.73
C SER A 761 12.73 -38.66 23.94
N THR A 762 12.73 -38.02 22.76
CA THR A 762 13.97 -37.81 22.00
C THR A 762 13.99 -36.38 21.46
N SER A 763 15.01 -35.62 21.82
CA SER A 763 15.25 -34.27 21.33
C SER A 763 15.69 -34.30 19.87
N VAL A 764 14.82 -33.89 18.95
CA VAL A 764 15.17 -33.75 17.52
C VAL A 764 15.72 -32.35 17.28
N THR A 765 17.05 -32.24 17.17
CA THR A 765 17.69 -31.07 16.57
C THR A 765 17.40 -31.08 15.08
N SER A 766 16.60 -30.12 14.60
CA SER A 766 16.28 -29.95 13.19
C SER A 766 17.48 -29.38 12.42
N SER A 767 18.35 -30.26 11.94
CA SER A 767 19.42 -29.89 11.01
C SER A 767 18.82 -29.57 9.63
N SER A 768 18.73 -28.28 9.31
CA SER A 768 18.43 -27.83 7.95
C SER A 768 19.57 -28.23 7.00
N SER A 769 19.27 -29.07 6.03
CA SER A 769 20.24 -29.50 5.01
C SER A 769 20.31 -28.47 3.88
N SER A 770 20.96 -27.34 4.14
CA SER A 770 21.31 -26.38 3.09
C SER A 770 22.38 -26.96 2.16
N THR A 771 22.03 -27.20 0.91
CA THR A 771 22.99 -27.55 -0.15
C THR A 771 23.79 -26.31 -0.53
N SER A 772 24.92 -26.11 0.13
CA SER A 772 25.84 -25.00 -0.14
C SER A 772 26.66 -25.23 -1.41
N SER A 773 26.32 -24.53 -2.48
CA SER A 773 27.20 -24.37 -3.65
C SER A 773 28.20 -23.25 -3.38
N SER A 774 29.46 -23.60 -3.11
CA SER A 774 30.54 -22.64 -2.88
C SER A 774 31.09 -22.07 -4.20
N SER A 775 30.65 -20.87 -4.56
CA SER A 775 31.35 -19.99 -5.51
C SER A 775 32.03 -18.85 -4.74
N SER A 776 33.22 -18.44 -5.17
CA SER A 776 34.03 -17.43 -4.44
C SER A 776 34.40 -16.26 -5.34
N GLY A 777 33.86 -15.08 -5.01
CA GLY A 777 34.32 -13.78 -5.50
C GLY A 777 33.29 -12.93 -6.23
N GLY A 778 32.82 -11.86 -5.57
CA GLY A 778 32.42 -10.63 -6.26
C GLY A 778 30.98 -10.11 -6.08
N GLY A 779 30.62 -9.64 -4.87
CA GLY A 779 29.58 -8.62 -4.68
C GLY A 779 28.12 -9.09 -4.72
N GLY A 780 27.45 -9.09 -3.57
CA GLY A 780 26.05 -9.49 -3.41
C GLY A 780 25.91 -10.99 -3.15
N SER A 781 25.80 -11.46 -1.91
CA SER A 781 26.03 -10.72 -0.65
C SER A 781 24.75 -10.50 0.16
N ASP A 782 24.25 -11.54 0.83
CA ASP A 782 23.19 -11.40 1.84
C ASP A 782 23.71 -10.51 3.00
N PRO A 783 23.10 -9.34 3.26
CA PRO A 783 23.56 -8.43 4.31
C PRO A 783 23.47 -9.03 5.72
N CYS A 784 22.59 -10.02 5.92
CA CYS A 784 22.45 -10.77 7.17
C CYS A 784 23.58 -11.78 7.41
N LEU A 785 24.46 -12.00 6.43
CA LEU A 785 25.67 -12.82 6.53
C LEU A 785 26.97 -11.99 6.53
N GLU A 786 26.96 -10.77 5.98
CA GLU A 786 28.13 -9.88 5.94
C GLU A 786 28.24 -8.92 7.12
N SER A 787 27.11 -8.54 7.72
CA SER A 787 27.06 -7.68 8.92
C SER A 787 26.72 -8.48 10.16
N ILE A 788 26.90 -7.88 11.35
CA ILE A 788 26.41 -8.45 12.62
C ILE A 788 25.00 -7.89 12.85
N PRO A 789 23.92 -8.69 12.80
CA PRO A 789 22.58 -8.17 12.98
C PRO A 789 22.33 -7.70 14.42
N THR A 790 21.60 -6.59 14.56
CA THR A 790 21.02 -6.15 15.81
C THR A 790 19.83 -7.05 16.13
N CYS A 791 20.02 -7.98 17.07
CA CYS A 791 18.97 -8.87 17.56
C CYS A 791 18.35 -8.36 18.86
N LEU A 792 17.03 -8.19 18.88
CA LEU A 792 16.22 -7.66 19.98
C LEU A 792 15.04 -8.58 20.30
N VAL A 793 14.50 -8.44 21.50
CA VAL A 793 13.28 -9.14 21.94
C VAL A 793 12.26 -8.09 22.36
N ILE A 794 11.33 -7.78 21.45
CA ILE A 794 10.30 -6.77 21.65
C ILE A 794 9.21 -7.41 22.53
N LYS A 795 9.02 -6.87 23.74
CA LYS A 795 8.01 -7.30 24.72
C LYS A 795 7.80 -6.22 25.79
N ARG A 796 6.58 -6.17 26.36
CA ARG A 796 6.21 -5.23 27.43
C ARG A 796 7.21 -5.31 28.59
N GLY A 797 7.64 -4.15 29.08
CA GLY A 797 8.57 -4.01 30.20
C GLY A 797 10.04 -4.31 29.91
N THR A 798 10.48 -4.45 28.64
CA THR A 798 11.93 -4.48 28.33
C THR A 798 12.36 -3.59 27.17
N PHE A 799 11.74 -3.69 25.99
CA PHE A 799 12.09 -2.88 24.82
C PHE A 799 10.96 -2.88 23.81
N GLY A 800 10.70 -1.70 23.23
CA GLY A 800 9.54 -1.45 22.39
C GLY A 800 8.22 -1.58 23.15
N THR A 801 7.15 -1.28 22.43
CA THR A 801 5.78 -1.26 22.94
C THR A 801 5.00 -2.45 22.39
N VAL A 802 4.18 -3.11 23.21
CA VAL A 802 3.47 -4.34 22.82
C VAL A 802 2.05 -4.34 23.35
N ARG A 803 1.05 -4.31 22.45
CA ARG A 803 -0.38 -4.37 22.78
C ARG A 803 -0.92 -5.79 22.55
N ASP A 804 -1.86 -6.27 23.36
CA ASP A 804 -2.66 -7.46 23.05
C ASP A 804 -4.09 -7.43 23.64
N ALA A 805 -5.05 -8.06 22.96
CA ALA A 805 -6.47 -8.05 23.36
C ALA A 805 -7.28 -9.20 22.73
N THR A 806 -8.35 -9.67 23.38
CA THR A 806 -9.30 -10.67 22.85
C THR A 806 -10.60 -10.02 22.38
N LEU A 807 -10.87 -10.15 21.07
CA LEU A 807 -12.18 -9.86 20.49
C LEU A 807 -13.10 -11.07 20.67
N TRP A 808 -14.39 -10.86 20.94
CA TRP A 808 -15.35 -11.96 21.16
C TRP A 808 -16.70 -11.74 20.46
N GLN A 809 -17.02 -12.61 19.50
CA GLN A 809 -18.20 -12.51 18.65
C GLN A 809 -19.54 -12.52 19.40
N SER A 810 -19.65 -13.25 20.52
CA SER A 810 -20.87 -13.30 21.33
C SER A 810 -20.94 -12.23 22.42
N SER A 811 -19.94 -11.35 22.52
CA SER A 811 -19.99 -10.14 23.34
C SER A 811 -19.37 -8.98 22.56
N PRO A 812 -20.06 -8.40 21.56
CA PRO A 812 -19.38 -7.64 20.52
C PRO A 812 -18.71 -6.32 20.96
N GLY A 813 -19.11 -5.78 22.12
CA GLY A 813 -18.48 -4.64 22.79
C GLY A 813 -17.51 -5.02 23.91
N TYR A 814 -17.08 -6.29 23.98
CA TYR A 814 -16.08 -6.76 24.94
C TYR A 814 -14.68 -6.32 24.51
N ASN A 815 -13.95 -5.77 25.48
CA ASN A 815 -12.50 -5.59 25.47
C ASN A 815 -11.93 -6.37 26.68
N ASP A 816 -10.73 -6.94 26.52
CA ASP A 816 -9.97 -7.49 27.65
C ASP A 816 -8.46 -7.20 27.59
N GLY A 817 -8.05 -6.04 27.05
CA GLY A 817 -6.64 -5.61 26.98
C GLY A 817 -5.94 -5.42 28.34
N ALA A 818 -6.68 -5.53 29.45
CA ALA A 818 -6.17 -5.58 30.83
C ALA A 818 -6.21 -7.00 31.45
N SER A 819 -6.49 -8.04 30.66
CA SER A 819 -6.56 -9.45 31.10
C SER A 819 -5.18 -10.10 31.06
N ALA A 820 -4.77 -10.79 32.12
CA ALA A 820 -3.54 -11.59 32.18
C ALA A 820 -3.52 -12.87 31.29
N SER A 821 -4.39 -12.96 30.27
CA SER A 821 -4.45 -14.02 29.27
C SER A 821 -5.35 -13.62 28.09
N ILE A 822 -4.91 -13.92 26.87
CA ILE A 822 -5.67 -13.79 25.62
C ILE A 822 -6.17 -15.15 25.13
N TYR A 823 -7.24 -15.16 24.31
CA TYR A 823 -7.93 -16.39 23.90
C TYR A 823 -8.28 -16.44 22.40
N THR A 824 -8.27 -17.64 21.84
CA THR A 824 -8.75 -17.94 20.47
C THR A 824 -9.76 -19.08 20.48
N GLY A 825 -10.65 -19.11 19.49
CA GLY A 825 -11.68 -20.15 19.37
C GLY A 825 -12.85 -19.96 20.32
N MET A 826 -13.69 -20.99 20.49
CA MET A 826 -15.03 -20.79 21.04
C MET A 826 -15.06 -20.81 22.58
N ALA A 827 -15.71 -19.80 23.16
CA ALA A 827 -16.02 -19.83 24.58
C ALA A 827 -17.11 -20.87 24.90
N SER A 828 -17.16 -21.36 26.15
CA SER A 828 -18.27 -22.21 26.63
C SER A 828 -19.63 -21.52 26.64
N GLN A 829 -19.66 -20.20 26.37
CA GLN A 829 -20.85 -19.37 26.22
C GLN A 829 -21.17 -19.06 24.74
N GLY A 830 -20.44 -19.65 23.80
CA GLY A 830 -20.58 -19.44 22.35
C GLY A 830 -19.74 -18.28 21.80
N GLY A 831 -19.76 -18.17 20.46
CA GLY A 831 -19.06 -17.14 19.70
C GLY A 831 -17.56 -17.40 19.55
N ASP A 832 -17.03 -17.08 18.37
CA ASP A 832 -15.59 -17.14 18.11
C ASP A 832 -14.81 -16.07 18.88
N ARG A 833 -13.53 -16.34 19.14
CA ARG A 833 -12.58 -15.40 19.76
C ARG A 833 -11.31 -15.28 18.92
N ILE A 834 -10.84 -14.04 18.82
CA ILE A 834 -9.68 -13.65 18.04
C ILE A 834 -8.77 -12.85 18.97
N SER A 835 -7.50 -13.23 19.08
CA SER A 835 -6.52 -12.43 19.83
C SER A 835 -5.80 -11.49 18.87
N LEU A 836 -5.69 -10.21 19.21
CA LEU A 836 -4.82 -9.25 18.53
C LEU A 836 -3.49 -9.12 19.28
N LEU A 837 -2.42 -8.83 18.55
CA LEU A 837 -1.05 -8.64 19.03
C LEU A 837 -0.37 -7.55 18.20
N TRP A 838 0.16 -6.51 18.82
CA TRP A 838 0.95 -5.47 18.15
C TRP A 838 2.34 -5.37 18.77
N PHE A 839 3.36 -5.12 17.94
CA PHE A 839 4.74 -4.93 18.37
C PHE A 839 5.30 -3.68 17.70
N ASP A 840 5.88 -2.78 18.48
CA ASP A 840 6.56 -1.60 17.95
C ASP A 840 7.75 -1.99 17.06
N LEU A 841 7.91 -1.24 15.97
CA LEU A 841 9.00 -1.33 15.00
C LEU A 841 9.50 0.06 14.57
N ALA A 842 9.02 1.16 15.17
CA ALA A 842 9.33 2.54 14.74
C ALA A 842 10.82 2.89 14.89
N PHE A 843 11.54 2.21 15.78
CA PHE A 843 12.99 2.29 15.91
C PHE A 843 13.74 1.64 14.74
N VAL A 844 13.12 0.73 13.97
CA VAL A 844 13.74 0.08 12.81
C VAL A 844 13.74 1.06 11.64
N ARG A 845 14.95 1.44 11.21
CA ARG A 845 15.17 2.35 10.08
C ARG A 845 14.54 1.80 8.78
N ARG A 846 13.74 2.62 8.08
CA ARG A 846 13.05 2.21 6.84
C ARG A 846 14.03 1.61 5.82
N GLY A 847 13.70 0.47 5.24
CA GLY A 847 14.55 -0.26 4.29
C GLY A 847 15.70 -1.07 4.92
N ALA A 848 15.72 -1.26 6.24
CA ALA A 848 16.65 -2.17 6.90
C ALA A 848 16.37 -3.64 6.50
N PRO A 849 17.41 -4.48 6.29
CA PRO A 849 17.28 -5.93 6.18
C PRO A 849 16.73 -6.56 7.47
N VAL A 850 15.59 -7.24 7.38
CA VAL A 850 15.03 -8.10 8.43
C VAL A 850 15.59 -9.51 8.21
N CYS A 851 16.51 -9.93 9.08
CA CYS A 851 17.18 -11.23 9.00
C CYS A 851 16.36 -12.36 9.60
N SER A 852 15.54 -12.04 10.61
CA SER A 852 14.47 -12.89 11.11
C SER A 852 13.52 -12.08 11.99
N ALA A 853 12.23 -12.40 11.94
CA ALA A 853 11.24 -11.92 12.89
C ALA A 853 10.34 -13.10 13.29
N VAL A 854 10.50 -13.57 14.52
CA VAL A 854 9.79 -14.77 15.03
C VAL A 854 8.85 -14.36 16.15
N LEU A 855 7.55 -14.43 15.87
CA LEU A 855 6.50 -14.23 16.87
C LEU A 855 6.46 -15.45 17.80
N LYS A 856 6.65 -15.24 19.10
CA LYS A 856 6.56 -16.29 20.12
C LYS A 856 5.53 -15.99 21.20
N LEU A 857 4.77 -17.03 21.53
CA LEU A 857 3.63 -17.00 22.44
C LEU A 857 3.71 -18.20 23.38
N THR A 858 3.64 -17.99 24.69
CA THR A 858 3.52 -19.12 25.63
C THR A 858 2.05 -19.52 25.75
N GLN A 859 1.73 -20.72 25.27
CA GLN A 859 0.40 -21.30 25.42
C GLN A 859 0.13 -21.65 26.89
N GLY A 860 -1.00 -21.18 27.42
CA GLY A 860 -1.50 -21.51 28.75
C GLY A 860 -2.31 -22.81 28.79
N TRP A 861 -3.19 -23.03 27.81
CA TRP A 861 -4.11 -24.19 27.83
C TRP A 861 -4.74 -24.50 26.46
N ARG A 862 -4.97 -25.80 26.21
CA ARG A 862 -5.88 -26.36 25.18
C ARG A 862 -6.15 -27.85 25.46
N ASN A 863 -7.33 -28.39 25.12
CA ASN A 863 -7.66 -29.82 25.29
C ASN A 863 -7.39 -30.68 24.06
N THR A 864 -7.77 -30.21 22.87
CA THR A 864 -7.66 -30.97 21.61
C THR A 864 -6.77 -30.22 20.62
N PRO A 865 -5.65 -30.77 20.10
CA PRO A 865 -4.73 -30.02 19.27
C PRO A 865 -5.38 -29.36 18.04
N THR A 866 -4.97 -28.14 17.70
CA THR A 866 -5.45 -27.43 16.49
C THR A 866 -4.33 -26.65 15.80
N THR A 867 -4.53 -26.37 14.51
CA THR A 867 -3.70 -25.43 13.75
C THR A 867 -4.12 -24.01 14.08
N MET A 868 -3.27 -23.28 14.79
CA MET A 868 -3.38 -21.84 14.92
C MET A 868 -2.97 -21.15 13.63
N ARG A 869 -3.66 -20.06 13.31
CA ARG A 869 -3.45 -19.21 12.15
C ARG A 869 -3.09 -17.81 12.63
N VAL A 870 -2.06 -17.23 12.04
CA VAL A 870 -1.66 -15.83 12.25
C VAL A 870 -1.92 -15.07 10.97
N HIS A 871 -2.53 -13.89 11.08
CA HIS A 871 -2.94 -13.03 9.96
C HIS A 871 -2.42 -11.61 10.17
N GLU A 872 -2.27 -10.85 9.10
CA GLU A 872 -2.02 -9.40 9.15
C GLU A 872 -3.27 -8.66 9.65
N VAL A 873 -3.12 -7.73 10.60
CA VAL A 873 -4.20 -6.77 10.95
C VAL A 873 -4.19 -5.63 9.94
N LEU A 874 -5.36 -5.11 9.57
CA LEU A 874 -5.53 -4.17 8.46
C LEU A 874 -6.02 -2.78 8.88
N VAL A 875 -6.19 -2.51 10.18
CA VAL A 875 -6.59 -1.20 10.74
C VAL A 875 -5.89 -0.95 12.07
N PRO A 876 -5.58 0.31 12.42
CA PRO A 876 -4.94 0.61 13.70
C PRO A 876 -5.93 0.42 14.86
N TRP A 877 -5.41 0.01 16.02
CA TRP A 877 -6.23 -0.27 17.20
C TRP A 877 -5.51 0.07 18.52
N MET A 878 -6.30 0.32 19.55
CA MET A 878 -5.88 0.69 20.92
C MET A 878 -6.24 -0.43 21.89
N GLU A 879 -5.40 -0.66 22.89
CA GLU A 879 -5.55 -1.80 23.81
C GLU A 879 -6.78 -1.69 24.69
N SER A 880 -7.10 -0.49 25.19
CA SER A 880 -8.25 -0.20 26.06
C SER A 880 -9.63 -0.40 25.41
N SER A 881 -9.73 -0.16 24.10
CA SER A 881 -10.98 0.19 23.43
C SER A 881 -11.26 -0.63 22.17
N VAL A 882 -10.34 -1.51 21.77
CA VAL A 882 -10.58 -2.46 20.69
C VAL A 882 -11.65 -3.50 21.10
N THR A 883 -12.61 -3.73 20.22
CA THR A 883 -13.73 -4.67 20.41
C THR A 883 -14.03 -5.38 19.09
N TRP A 884 -14.85 -6.44 19.13
CA TRP A 884 -15.31 -7.10 17.90
C TRP A 884 -16.05 -6.12 16.97
N ASN A 885 -16.84 -5.21 17.53
CA ASN A 885 -17.55 -4.17 16.78
C ASN A 885 -16.58 -3.16 16.14
N SER A 886 -15.62 -2.62 16.88
CA SER A 886 -14.70 -1.59 16.35
C SER A 886 -13.69 -2.14 15.35
N MET A 887 -13.28 -3.41 15.46
CA MET A 887 -12.44 -4.04 14.43
C MET A 887 -13.19 -4.45 13.16
N ASN A 888 -14.49 -4.72 13.24
CA ASN A 888 -15.32 -5.14 12.09
C ASN A 888 -14.69 -6.24 11.20
N ARG A 889 -13.91 -7.16 11.81
CA ARG A 889 -13.15 -8.23 11.14
C ARG A 889 -12.02 -7.76 10.20
N ALA A 890 -11.47 -6.56 10.40
CA ALA A 890 -10.38 -5.98 9.61
C ALA A 890 -8.99 -6.57 9.95
N TRP A 891 -8.84 -7.86 9.67
CA TRP A 891 -7.58 -8.57 9.54
C TRP A 891 -7.68 -9.44 8.26
N ASP A 892 -6.56 -9.79 7.66
CA ASP A 892 -6.56 -10.62 6.45
C ASP A 892 -7.18 -12.00 6.75
N THR A 893 -7.85 -12.60 5.77
CA THR A 893 -8.43 -13.94 5.93
C THR A 893 -7.42 -15.05 5.62
N THR A 894 -6.38 -14.70 4.88
CA THR A 894 -5.28 -15.59 4.50
C THR A 894 -4.17 -15.53 5.55
N PRO A 895 -3.82 -16.65 6.21
CA PRO A 895 -2.81 -16.63 7.26
C PRO A 895 -1.39 -16.50 6.69
N ILE A 896 -0.66 -15.49 7.17
CA ILE A 896 0.78 -15.30 6.90
C ILE A 896 1.64 -16.43 7.49
N GLY A 897 1.10 -17.16 8.48
CA GLY A 897 1.80 -18.26 9.13
C GLY A 897 0.87 -19.12 9.99
N THR A 898 1.30 -20.34 10.32
CA THR A 898 0.55 -21.26 11.17
C THR A 898 1.45 -22.00 12.16
N PHE A 899 0.88 -22.44 13.28
CA PHE A 899 1.58 -23.28 14.26
C PHE A 899 0.61 -24.24 14.96
N LEU A 900 1.11 -25.34 15.54
CA LEU A 900 0.29 -26.32 16.26
C LEU A 900 0.09 -25.88 17.72
N ALA A 901 -1.14 -25.52 18.11
CA ALA A 901 -1.52 -25.48 19.51
C ALA A 901 -1.75 -26.92 20.01
N ALA A 902 -0.71 -27.51 20.62
CA ALA A 902 -0.76 -28.83 21.24
C ALA A 902 -1.48 -28.82 22.60
N THR A 903 -1.64 -29.97 23.26
CA THR A 903 -2.23 -30.04 24.61
C THR A 903 -1.30 -29.50 25.69
N GLY A 904 -1.87 -28.98 26.78
CA GLY A 904 -1.11 -28.48 27.94
C GLY A 904 -0.56 -27.06 27.77
N THR A 905 0.61 -26.81 28.36
CA THR A 905 1.34 -25.52 28.32
C THR A 905 2.58 -25.60 27.43
N GLY A 906 3.08 -24.44 26.99
CA GLY A 906 4.42 -24.30 26.41
C GLY A 906 4.49 -23.32 25.25
N ASP A 907 5.72 -22.96 24.88
CA ASP A 907 5.96 -21.97 23.84
C ASP A 907 5.54 -22.46 22.45
N ARG A 908 5.09 -21.50 21.65
CA ARG A 908 4.76 -21.59 20.23
C ARG A 908 5.56 -20.52 19.51
N ALA A 909 5.94 -20.80 18.27
CA ALA A 909 6.71 -19.89 17.44
C ALA A 909 6.19 -19.97 16.00
N VAL A 910 6.19 -18.84 15.31
CA VAL A 910 5.91 -18.74 13.87
C VAL A 910 6.82 -17.67 13.28
N ASP A 911 7.32 -17.93 12.07
CA ASP A 911 8.10 -16.96 11.31
C ASP A 911 7.14 -15.94 10.68
N VAL A 912 7.43 -14.66 10.84
CA VAL A 912 6.68 -13.53 10.27
C VAL A 912 7.60 -12.54 9.56
N SER A 913 8.83 -12.97 9.23
CA SER A 913 9.88 -12.13 8.61
C SER A 913 9.43 -11.40 7.33
N PRO A 914 8.67 -12.01 6.40
CA PRO A 914 8.22 -11.31 5.18
C PRO A 914 7.31 -10.12 5.47
N LEU A 915 6.30 -10.29 6.35
CA LEU A 915 5.40 -9.20 6.70
C LEU A 915 6.10 -8.09 7.50
N VAL A 916 7.00 -8.47 8.41
CA VAL A 916 7.83 -7.50 9.14
C VAL A 916 8.79 -6.76 8.19
N GLN A 917 9.26 -7.40 7.12
CA GLN A 917 10.05 -6.74 6.07
C GLN A 917 9.21 -5.75 5.24
N ASP A 918 7.99 -6.12 4.83
CA ASP A 918 7.01 -5.25 4.16
C ASP A 918 6.72 -3.98 4.98
N TRP A 919 6.55 -4.13 6.31
CA TRP A 919 6.36 -3.01 7.24
C TRP A 919 7.61 -2.13 7.39
N VAL A 920 8.80 -2.74 7.49
CA VAL A 920 10.09 -2.02 7.57
C VAL A 920 10.44 -1.32 6.26
N ASP A 921 10.02 -1.83 5.12
CA ASP A 921 10.14 -1.14 3.84
C ASP A 921 9.09 -0.04 3.66
N GLY A 922 8.00 -0.12 4.45
CA GLY A 922 6.89 0.82 4.48
C GLY A 922 5.96 0.67 3.28
N LEU A 923 5.79 -0.56 2.80
CA LEU A 923 4.84 -0.95 1.75
C LEU A 923 3.41 -1.02 2.32
N PHE A 924 3.30 -1.49 3.57
CA PHE A 924 2.07 -1.51 4.37
C PHE A 924 2.35 -0.97 5.79
N PRO A 925 1.35 -0.41 6.49
CA PRO A 925 1.50 -0.01 7.89
C PRO A 925 1.52 -1.21 8.84
N ASN A 926 2.31 -1.13 9.92
CA ASN A 926 2.31 -2.11 11.01
C ASN A 926 1.10 -1.90 11.93
N ASP A 927 0.01 -2.64 11.68
CA ASP A 927 -1.13 -2.77 12.61
C ASP A 927 -1.10 -4.08 13.42
N GLY A 928 -0.07 -4.92 13.22
CA GLY A 928 0.17 -6.13 14.00
C GLY A 928 -0.48 -7.40 13.44
N PHE A 929 -0.77 -8.33 14.34
CA PHE A 929 -1.16 -9.72 14.06
C PHE A 929 -2.49 -10.09 14.71
N ALA A 930 -3.33 -10.84 13.98
CA ALA A 930 -4.52 -11.49 14.52
C ALA A 930 -4.30 -13.01 14.61
N LEU A 931 -4.73 -13.63 15.71
CA LEU A 931 -4.72 -15.08 15.92
C LEU A 931 -6.13 -15.67 15.77
N SER A 932 -6.27 -16.70 14.95
CA SER A 932 -7.50 -17.50 14.86
C SER A 932 -7.23 -19.00 14.76
N GLU A 933 -8.28 -19.80 14.90
CA GLU A 933 -8.24 -21.25 14.78
C GLU A 933 -9.48 -21.76 14.00
N PRO A 934 -9.44 -22.97 13.43
CA PRO A 934 -10.63 -23.62 12.89
C PRO A 934 -11.76 -23.68 13.93
N ALA A 935 -12.98 -23.35 13.50
CA ALA A 935 -14.16 -23.36 14.36
C ALA A 935 -14.32 -24.72 15.07
N SER A 936 -14.29 -24.67 16.41
CA SER A 936 -14.37 -25.83 17.29
C SER A 936 -15.14 -25.48 18.56
N SER A 937 -15.48 -26.46 19.38
CA SER A 937 -16.06 -26.24 20.73
C SER A 937 -15.01 -26.19 21.84
N ASP A 938 -13.74 -25.96 21.48
CA ASP A 938 -12.60 -25.80 22.39
C ASP A 938 -11.99 -24.40 22.14
N ARG A 939 -11.08 -23.97 23.03
CA ARG A 939 -10.35 -22.70 22.89
C ARG A 939 -8.89 -22.88 23.23
N THR A 940 -8.04 -22.04 22.64
CA THR A 940 -6.66 -21.87 23.14
C THR A 940 -6.64 -20.69 24.11
N SER A 941 -5.78 -20.74 25.13
CA SER A 941 -5.33 -19.53 25.83
C SER A 941 -3.83 -19.37 25.71
N PHE A 942 -3.38 -18.12 25.64
CA PHE A 942 -1.99 -17.72 25.73
C PHE A 942 -1.83 -16.72 26.88
N TYR A 943 -0.62 -16.60 27.42
CA TYR A 943 -0.30 -15.51 28.32
C TYR A 943 -0.25 -14.19 27.55
N SER A 944 -0.86 -13.15 28.11
CA SER A 944 -0.84 -11.78 27.59
C SER A 944 0.37 -11.00 28.10
N SER A 945 0.54 -9.76 27.65
CA SER A 945 1.60 -8.87 28.14
C SER A 945 1.37 -8.35 29.58
N GLU A 946 0.16 -8.47 30.15
CA GLU A 946 -0.20 -8.15 31.55
C GLU A 946 0.24 -9.26 32.53
N THR A 947 0.84 -10.36 32.05
CA THR A 947 1.17 -11.53 32.87
C THR A 947 2.26 -11.23 33.91
N VAL A 948 1.84 -10.76 35.08
CA VAL A 948 2.73 -10.45 36.21
C VAL A 948 3.50 -11.68 36.71
N GLY A 949 4.72 -11.45 37.18
CA GLY A 949 5.53 -12.45 37.88
C GLY A 949 6.21 -13.52 37.02
N ASN A 950 6.02 -13.53 35.69
CA ASN A 950 6.76 -14.45 34.81
C ASN A 950 7.13 -13.83 33.45
N PRO A 951 8.14 -12.94 33.39
CA PRO A 951 8.52 -12.20 32.16
C PRO A 951 9.13 -13.07 31.05
N GLY A 952 9.25 -14.39 31.25
CA GLY A 952 9.58 -15.36 30.21
C GLY A 952 8.37 -15.88 29.42
N ARG A 953 7.14 -15.62 29.89
CA ARG A 953 5.89 -16.11 29.26
C ARG A 953 5.14 -15.07 28.43
N LEU A 954 5.56 -13.81 28.49
CA LEU A 954 4.95 -12.72 27.74
C LEU A 954 5.01 -12.98 26.22
N PRO A 955 4.02 -12.51 25.44
CA PRO A 955 4.15 -12.36 24.00
C PRO A 955 5.42 -11.60 23.65
N ARG A 956 6.13 -12.06 22.62
CA ARG A 956 7.38 -11.44 22.18
C ARG A 956 7.61 -11.61 20.69
N LEU A 957 8.14 -10.57 20.06
CA LEU A 957 8.71 -10.66 18.72
C LEU A 957 10.23 -10.68 18.86
N GLU A 958 10.85 -11.81 18.50
CA GLU A 958 12.31 -11.95 18.44
C GLU A 958 12.76 -11.51 17.05
N LEU A 959 13.35 -10.32 16.96
CA LEU A 959 13.69 -9.62 15.72
C LEU A 959 15.21 -9.48 15.58
N CYS A 960 15.78 -9.90 14.46
CA CYS A 960 17.15 -9.58 14.05
C CYS A 960 17.11 -8.76 12.75
N TYR A 961 17.77 -7.60 12.74
CA TYR A 961 17.85 -6.73 11.56
C TYR A 961 19.25 -6.13 11.39
N VAL A 962 19.57 -5.61 10.20
CA VAL A 962 20.82 -4.88 9.95
C VAL A 962 20.60 -3.36 10.12
N PRO A 963 21.28 -2.70 11.07
CA PRO A 963 21.03 -1.30 11.45
C PRO A 963 21.53 -0.26 10.44
#